data_AF-A0A0E0LBL6-F1
#
_entry.id   AF-A0A0E0LBL6-F1
#
_cell.length_a   1.000
_cell.length_b   1.000
_cell.length_c   1.000
_cell.angle_alpha   90.00
_cell.angle_beta   90.00
_cell.angle_gamma   90.00
#
_symmetry.space_group_name_H-M   'P 1'
#
loop_
_entity.id
_entity.type
_entity.pdbx_description
1 polymer ?
#
loop_
_entity_poly.entity_id
_entity_poly.type
_entity_poly.pdbx_seq_one_letter_code
_entity_poly.pdbx_strand_id
1 'polypeptide(L)'
;MELLCIGTADTKLDELLFLAARLRSTLVAPSSAQVQVSIVDVSTTKKVTSQDFKGTAFISRDAILSCHLGVDQHELPSDRGEAITLMSEALQSFLKRRYESGTLLGAVGLGGSGGTALIAPALRSLPLGVPKLIVSTVASGQTAPYVGTSDLVLFPSVVDICGINSVSRVILSNATAAVAGMVHGILMESNESDETATKPTIGITMFGVTTPCVNMVKERLSKEGYETLVFHATGVGGKAMEELVKGGFIQGVLDITTTEVADHIVGGVMACDETRFDAIIDNKIPLVLSVGALDMVNFGARDTIPPDFTGRKIHVHNEQVSLMRSTVEENKKFAQFIADKINKSSSKVIVCLPQKGISAIDAPEMPFYDPEATSTLLDELCSRIEKTDNREVKMFPYHINDPEFANVLVDAFLTMDVRAFNTISPENSMVQTVNTKEYCSTQRTSDSSIIWRSPVDFPDARPETLQKTKSVLHKLKQQIVEGTPVIGAGAGTGISAKFEEAGGVDLIVLYNSGRFRMAGRGSLAGLLPFADANAIVLEMANEVLPVVKGVPVLAGVCATDPFRRMEYFLKQLEAIGFCGVQNFPTVGLFDGNFRQNLEETGMGYNLEVEMISRAHSMGFLTTPYAFNPDEAAAMAKAGAHIIVAHMGLTTAGSIGAKTAVTLDNSVIRVQAIADAALGINPDIIVLCHGGPISGPQEAEFILKRTNRVHGFYGASSMERLPVEQAITNTMEEYKRISIK
;
A
#
# COMPACT_ATOMS: atom_id res chain seq x y z
N MET A 1 -22.25 22.50 2.19
CA MET A 1 -20.87 22.01 1.99
C MET A 1 -20.46 22.24 0.55
N GLU A 2 -19.19 22.52 0.29
CA GLU A 2 -18.69 22.99 -1.01
C GLU A 2 -17.47 22.19 -1.48
N LEU A 3 -17.42 21.90 -2.78
CA LEU A 3 -16.27 21.35 -3.50
C LEU A 3 -15.77 22.38 -4.51
N LEU A 4 -14.46 22.66 -4.49
CA LEU A 4 -13.87 23.71 -5.34
C LEU A 4 -13.18 23.14 -6.57
N CYS A 5 -13.45 23.70 -7.75
CA CYS A 5 -12.76 23.44 -9.01
C CYS A 5 -11.82 24.61 -9.33
N ILE A 6 -10.51 24.41 -9.18
CA ILE A 6 -9.51 25.48 -9.19
C ILE A 6 -8.69 25.46 -10.48
N GLY A 7 -8.51 26.61 -11.13
CA GLY A 7 -7.56 26.74 -12.23
C GLY A 7 -7.47 28.14 -12.82
N THR A 8 -6.58 28.32 -13.77
CA THR A 8 -6.37 29.59 -14.48
C THR A 8 -7.40 29.74 -15.60
N ALA A 9 -8.53 30.38 -15.31
CA ALA A 9 -9.65 30.51 -16.25
C ALA A 9 -9.27 31.29 -17.52
N ASP A 10 -8.33 32.24 -17.45
CA ASP A 10 -7.83 33.00 -18.60
C ASP A 10 -7.30 32.14 -19.77
N THR A 11 -6.87 30.92 -19.45
CA THR A 11 -6.22 29.97 -20.36
C THR A 11 -6.91 28.60 -20.42
N LYS A 12 -7.69 28.20 -19.42
CA LYS A 12 -8.26 26.85 -19.27
C LYS A 12 -9.72 26.84 -18.83
N LEU A 13 -10.49 27.87 -19.22
CA LEU A 13 -11.90 28.00 -18.81
C LEU A 13 -12.75 26.81 -19.28
N ASP A 14 -12.59 26.36 -20.53
CA ASP A 14 -13.41 25.29 -21.10
C ASP A 14 -13.21 23.96 -20.34
N GLU A 15 -11.97 23.68 -19.93
CA GLU A 15 -11.62 22.49 -19.15
C GLU A 15 -12.11 22.58 -17.70
N LEU A 16 -12.04 23.76 -17.08
CA LEU A 16 -12.61 24.01 -15.75
C LEU A 16 -14.13 23.87 -15.75
N LEU A 17 -14.80 24.43 -16.76
CA LEU A 17 -16.25 24.29 -16.95
C LEU A 17 -16.63 22.82 -17.14
N PHE A 18 -15.86 22.07 -17.95
CA PHE A 18 -16.09 20.64 -18.14
C PHE A 18 -15.94 19.86 -16.84
N LEU A 19 -14.87 20.10 -16.09
CA LEU A 19 -14.60 19.44 -14.81
C LEU A 19 -15.71 19.72 -13.78
N ALA A 20 -16.10 20.99 -13.62
CA ALA A 20 -17.16 21.39 -12.70
C ALA A 20 -18.53 20.83 -13.10
N ALA A 21 -18.88 20.87 -14.40
CA ALA A 21 -20.13 20.30 -14.89
C ALA A 21 -20.20 18.78 -14.66
N ARG A 22 -19.09 18.07 -14.88
CA ARG A 22 -19.02 16.63 -14.60
C ARG A 22 -19.15 16.34 -13.12
N LEU A 23 -18.48 17.09 -12.24
CA LEU A 23 -18.54 16.87 -10.80
C LEU A 23 -19.97 17.05 -10.27
N ARG A 24 -20.64 18.11 -10.72
CA ARG A 24 -22.06 18.35 -10.41
C ARG A 24 -22.96 17.20 -10.86
N SER A 25 -22.69 16.60 -12.02
CA SER A 25 -23.49 15.47 -12.52
C SER A 25 -23.23 14.16 -11.77
N THR A 26 -22.02 13.97 -11.24
CA THR A 26 -21.62 12.73 -10.53
C THR A 26 -22.01 12.78 -9.05
N LEU A 27 -21.97 13.96 -8.43
CA LEU A 27 -22.38 14.19 -7.04
C LEU A 27 -23.90 14.31 -6.94
N VAL A 28 -24.62 13.21 -7.18
CA VAL A 28 -26.07 13.11 -6.87
C VAL A 28 -26.18 12.62 -5.44
N ALA A 29 -26.29 13.56 -4.50
CA ALA A 29 -26.27 13.26 -3.08
C ALA A 29 -27.45 12.33 -2.65
N PRO A 30 -27.23 11.41 -1.68
CA PRO A 30 -28.31 10.87 -0.87
C PRO A 30 -29.03 12.02 -0.14
N SER A 31 -30.30 11.81 0.18
CA SER A 31 -31.33 12.80 0.55
C SER A 31 -31.06 13.78 1.71
N SER A 32 -29.85 13.85 2.28
CA SER A 32 -29.54 14.63 3.50
C SER A 32 -28.48 15.74 3.35
N ALA A 33 -27.68 15.83 2.28
CA ALA A 33 -26.67 16.91 2.16
C ALA A 33 -26.44 17.40 0.72
N GLN A 34 -26.78 18.66 0.43
CA GLN A 34 -26.51 19.28 -0.86
C GLN A 34 -25.05 19.74 -0.95
N VAL A 35 -24.27 19.16 -1.87
CA VAL A 35 -22.89 19.57 -2.17
C VAL A 35 -22.90 20.61 -3.30
N GLN A 36 -22.44 21.82 -3.01
CA GLN A 36 -22.26 22.87 -4.00
C GLN A 36 -20.89 22.71 -4.68
N VAL A 37 -20.85 22.81 -6.01
CA VAL A 37 -19.59 22.86 -6.77
C VAL A 37 -19.36 24.29 -7.25
N SER A 38 -18.21 24.86 -6.93
CA SER A 38 -17.83 26.23 -7.30
C SER A 38 -16.52 26.24 -8.09
N ILE A 39 -16.44 27.07 -9.12
CA ILE A 39 -15.21 27.32 -9.87
C ILE A 39 -14.43 28.45 -9.18
N VAL A 40 -13.15 28.24 -8.98
CA VAL A 40 -12.21 29.22 -8.43
C VAL A 40 -11.19 29.59 -9.50
N ASP A 41 -11.22 30.85 -9.90
CA ASP A 41 -10.26 31.39 -10.85
C ASP A 41 -9.00 31.89 -10.13
N VAL A 42 -7.86 31.35 -10.55
CA VAL A 42 -6.52 31.75 -10.07
C VAL A 42 -5.65 32.29 -11.20
N SER A 43 -6.29 32.86 -12.22
CA SER A 43 -5.60 33.54 -13.33
C SER A 43 -4.68 34.64 -12.82
N THR A 44 -3.47 34.72 -13.37
CA THR A 44 -2.53 35.80 -13.07
C THR A 44 -2.64 36.97 -14.04
N THR A 45 -3.37 36.85 -15.16
CA THR A 45 -3.67 37.95 -16.09
C THR A 45 -5.01 38.63 -15.81
N LYS A 46 -5.15 39.92 -16.17
CA LYS A 46 -6.41 40.70 -15.99
C LYS A 46 -7.49 40.36 -17.04
N LYS A 47 -7.34 39.25 -17.78
CA LYS A 47 -8.29 38.89 -18.84
C LYS A 47 -9.60 38.44 -18.21
N VAL A 48 -10.66 39.23 -18.40
CA VAL A 48 -11.99 38.94 -17.86
C VAL A 48 -12.63 37.80 -18.66
N THR A 49 -12.96 36.71 -17.98
CA THR A 49 -13.72 35.58 -18.51
C THR A 49 -15.22 35.85 -18.38
N SER A 50 -15.77 36.73 -19.21
CA SER A 50 -17.22 36.96 -19.26
C SER A 50 -17.91 35.86 -20.08
N GLN A 51 -18.34 34.79 -19.43
CA GLN A 51 -19.19 33.75 -20.02
C GLN A 51 -20.29 33.33 -19.05
N ASP A 52 -21.37 32.78 -19.62
CA ASP A 52 -22.41 32.08 -18.87
C ASP A 52 -21.81 30.80 -18.25
N PHE A 53 -21.60 30.81 -16.93
CA PHE A 53 -21.09 29.67 -16.14
C PHE A 53 -22.13 28.56 -15.95
N LYS A 54 -23.24 28.59 -16.69
CA LYS A 54 -24.31 27.58 -16.72
C LYS A 54 -24.86 27.29 -15.32
N GLY A 55 -25.03 28.35 -14.52
CA GLY A 55 -25.50 28.27 -13.14
C GLY A 55 -24.53 27.60 -12.16
N THR A 56 -23.22 27.57 -12.44
CA THR A 56 -22.17 27.16 -11.50
C THR A 56 -21.66 28.40 -10.76
N ALA A 57 -21.51 28.30 -9.44
CA ALA A 57 -20.93 29.40 -8.67
C ALA A 57 -19.49 29.65 -9.11
N PHE A 58 -19.11 30.92 -9.25
CA PHE A 58 -17.81 31.34 -9.74
C PHE A 58 -17.18 32.34 -8.76
N ILE A 59 -15.94 32.07 -8.36
CA ILE A 59 -15.14 32.89 -7.45
C ILE A 59 -13.99 33.46 -8.27
N SER A 60 -13.95 34.79 -8.37
CA SER A 60 -12.97 35.50 -9.19
C SER A 60 -11.59 35.52 -8.55
N ARG A 61 -10.56 35.71 -9.38
CA ARG A 61 -9.18 35.95 -8.92
C ARG A 61 -9.06 37.09 -7.91
N ASP A 62 -9.87 38.15 -8.05
CA ASP A 62 -9.82 39.31 -7.15
C ASP A 62 -10.32 38.95 -5.76
N ALA A 63 -11.34 38.09 -5.66
CA ALA A 63 -11.81 37.57 -4.37
C ALA A 63 -10.75 36.70 -3.67
N ILE A 64 -9.94 35.98 -4.44
CA ILE A 64 -8.80 35.22 -3.91
C ILE A 64 -7.70 36.17 -3.43
N LEU A 65 -7.35 37.20 -4.21
CA LEU A 65 -6.32 38.17 -3.83
C LEU A 65 -6.71 39.01 -2.61
N SER A 66 -7.98 39.41 -2.50
CA SER A 66 -8.52 40.07 -1.30
C SER A 66 -8.29 39.26 -0.03
N CYS A 67 -8.13 37.94 -0.16
CA CYS A 67 -7.90 37.08 0.98
C CYS A 67 -6.47 37.16 1.55
N HIS A 68 -5.55 37.85 0.88
CA HIS A 68 -4.16 37.94 1.29
C HIS A 68 -3.66 39.39 1.34
N LEU A 69 -4.03 40.20 0.34
CA LEU A 69 -3.55 41.58 0.19
C LEU A 69 -4.50 42.65 0.76
N GLY A 70 -5.64 42.26 1.33
CA GLY A 70 -6.69 43.19 1.75
C GLY A 70 -7.60 43.63 0.59
N VAL A 71 -8.63 44.43 0.90
CA VAL A 71 -9.78 44.66 -0.02
C VAL A 71 -9.39 45.45 -1.29
N ASP A 72 -8.31 46.25 -1.26
CA ASP A 72 -8.00 47.23 -2.31
C ASP A 72 -6.72 46.96 -3.14
N GLN A 73 -6.02 45.83 -2.92
CA GLN A 73 -4.81 45.46 -3.67
C GLN A 73 -5.03 44.20 -4.51
N HIS A 74 -5.17 44.38 -5.83
CA HIS A 74 -5.38 43.30 -6.80
C HIS A 74 -4.30 43.23 -7.89
N GLU A 75 -3.25 44.05 -7.77
CA GLU A 75 -2.17 44.06 -8.75
C GLU A 75 -1.15 42.95 -8.44
N LEU A 76 -0.90 42.11 -9.45
CA LEU A 76 0.16 41.11 -9.40
C LEU A 76 1.44 41.68 -10.05
N PRO A 77 2.62 41.20 -9.63
CA PRO A 77 3.88 41.49 -10.31
C PRO A 77 3.84 41.18 -11.81
N SER A 78 4.64 41.89 -12.59
CA SER A 78 4.77 41.63 -14.03
C SER A 78 5.51 40.34 -14.33
N ASP A 79 6.40 39.90 -13.42
CA ASP A 79 7.05 38.61 -13.54
C ASP A 79 6.05 37.47 -13.29
N ARG A 80 6.03 36.50 -14.20
CA ARG A 80 5.06 35.41 -14.15
C ARG A 80 5.29 34.49 -12.95
N GLY A 81 6.55 34.25 -12.58
CA GLY A 81 6.90 33.40 -11.44
C GLY A 81 6.47 34.04 -10.14
N GLU A 82 6.80 35.31 -9.93
CA GLU A 82 6.37 36.08 -8.75
C GLU A 82 4.84 36.17 -8.65
N ALA A 83 4.15 36.40 -9.77
CA ALA A 83 2.69 36.42 -9.82
C ALA A 83 2.06 35.07 -9.46
N ILE A 84 2.67 33.95 -9.88
CA ILE A 84 2.23 32.60 -9.51
C ILE A 84 2.40 32.36 -8.01
N THR A 85 3.55 32.75 -7.44
CA THR A 85 3.83 32.59 -6.01
C THR A 85 2.82 33.36 -5.17
N LEU A 86 2.61 34.65 -5.46
CA LEU A 86 1.67 35.49 -4.71
C LEU A 86 0.23 34.97 -4.81
N MET A 87 -0.19 34.53 -6.00
CA MET A 87 -1.52 33.92 -6.18
C MET A 87 -1.64 32.59 -5.42
N SER A 88 -0.57 31.80 -5.34
CA SER A 88 -0.53 30.55 -4.57
C SER A 88 -0.72 30.81 -3.07
N GLU A 89 -0.03 31.79 -2.51
CA GLU A 89 -0.16 32.22 -1.11
C GLU A 89 -1.57 32.78 -0.81
N ALA A 90 -2.14 33.51 -1.77
CA ALA A 90 -3.50 33.99 -1.67
C ALA A 90 -4.53 32.85 -1.69
N LEU A 91 -4.35 31.87 -2.59
CA LEU A 91 -5.17 30.68 -2.64
C LEU A 91 -5.06 29.87 -1.35
N GLN A 92 -3.85 29.70 -0.79
CA GLN A 92 -3.63 29.03 0.49
C GLN A 92 -4.42 29.71 1.62
N SER A 93 -4.34 31.04 1.71
CA SER A 93 -5.07 31.84 2.70
C SER A 93 -6.59 31.72 2.53
N PHE A 94 -7.06 31.64 1.29
CA PHE A 94 -8.47 31.44 0.95
C PHE A 94 -8.97 30.05 1.37
N LEU A 95 -8.23 29.00 0.99
CA LEU A 95 -8.60 27.61 1.29
C LEU A 95 -8.60 27.34 2.80
N LYS A 96 -7.60 27.86 3.52
CA LYS A 96 -7.54 27.76 4.98
C LYS A 96 -8.80 28.33 5.65
N ARG A 97 -9.22 29.54 5.27
CA ARG A 97 -10.45 30.16 5.80
C ARG A 97 -11.71 29.38 5.46
N ARG A 98 -11.80 28.84 4.24
CA ARG A 98 -12.94 28.00 3.84
C ARG A 98 -13.00 26.71 4.64
N TYR A 99 -11.85 26.09 4.90
CA TYR A 99 -11.76 24.90 5.74
C TYR A 99 -12.13 25.20 7.19
N GLU A 100 -11.55 26.24 7.80
CA GLU A 100 -11.84 26.64 9.18
C GLU A 100 -13.32 27.03 9.40
N SER A 101 -14.00 27.53 8.35
CA SER A 101 -15.45 27.79 8.40
C SER A 101 -16.32 26.52 8.35
N GLY A 102 -15.73 25.33 8.19
CA GLY A 102 -16.45 24.06 8.09
C GLY A 102 -17.21 23.85 6.76
N THR A 103 -16.96 24.69 5.75
CA THR A 103 -17.72 24.65 4.49
C THR A 103 -17.07 23.82 3.41
N LEU A 104 -15.74 23.66 3.44
CA LEU A 104 -14.95 23.00 2.40
C LEU A 104 -14.89 21.47 2.57
N LEU A 105 -15.42 20.73 1.59
CA LEU A 105 -15.28 19.27 1.52
C LEU A 105 -14.02 18.81 0.82
N GLY A 106 -13.43 19.65 -0.03
CA GLY A 106 -12.26 19.27 -0.82
C GLY A 106 -12.06 20.22 -1.99
N ALA A 107 -11.01 19.95 -2.77
CA ALA A 107 -10.71 20.74 -3.94
C ALA A 107 -10.03 19.91 -5.02
N VAL A 108 -10.40 20.21 -6.27
CA VAL A 108 -9.79 19.66 -7.46
C VAL A 108 -9.21 20.78 -8.31
N GLY A 109 -7.97 20.62 -8.76
CA GLY A 109 -7.28 21.54 -9.65
C GLY A 109 -7.02 20.94 -11.03
N LEU A 110 -6.71 21.80 -12.00
CA LEU A 110 -6.09 21.37 -13.24
C LEU A 110 -5.08 22.39 -13.78
N GLY A 111 -3.98 21.91 -14.36
CA GLY A 111 -2.96 22.81 -14.88
C GLY A 111 -1.76 22.14 -15.52
N GLY A 112 -1.01 22.92 -16.30
CA GLY A 112 0.34 22.54 -16.72
C GLY A 112 1.35 22.66 -15.56
N SER A 113 2.64 22.70 -15.86
CA SER A 113 3.70 22.91 -14.84
C SER A 113 3.44 24.14 -13.96
N GLY A 114 3.23 25.33 -14.54
CA GLY A 114 2.96 26.55 -13.78
C GLY A 114 1.64 26.54 -12.99
N GLY A 115 0.57 25.95 -13.54
CA GLY A 115 -0.70 25.82 -12.83
C GLY A 115 -0.62 24.82 -11.67
N THR A 116 0.12 23.73 -11.85
CA THR A 116 0.38 22.75 -10.79
C THR A 116 1.23 23.38 -9.68
N ALA A 117 2.27 24.14 -10.04
CA ALA A 117 3.10 24.88 -9.09
C ALA A 117 2.32 25.94 -8.30
N LEU A 118 1.30 26.55 -8.90
CA LEU A 118 0.39 27.50 -8.23
C LEU A 118 -0.56 26.78 -7.26
N ILE A 119 -1.22 25.71 -7.70
CA ILE A 119 -2.31 25.09 -6.96
C ILE A 119 -1.80 24.13 -5.88
N ALA A 120 -0.73 23.38 -6.14
CA ALA A 120 -0.26 22.33 -5.23
C ALA A 120 0.12 22.84 -3.83
N PRO A 121 0.86 23.95 -3.65
CA PRO A 121 1.18 24.48 -2.32
C PRO A 121 -0.06 24.83 -1.49
N ALA A 122 -1.09 25.38 -2.14
CA ALA A 122 -2.34 25.71 -1.48
C ALA A 122 -3.13 24.45 -1.09
N LEU A 123 -3.23 23.46 -1.99
CA LEU A 123 -3.96 22.22 -1.70
C LEU A 123 -3.30 21.38 -0.60
N ARG A 124 -1.97 21.24 -0.61
CA ARG A 124 -1.27 20.46 0.42
C ARG A 124 -1.26 21.13 1.81
N SER A 125 -1.66 22.40 1.90
CA SER A 125 -1.84 23.08 3.18
C SER A 125 -3.14 22.68 3.90
N LEU A 126 -4.08 22.05 3.18
CA LEU A 126 -5.28 21.49 3.77
C LEU A 126 -4.92 20.22 4.57
N PRO A 127 -5.60 19.95 5.70
CA PRO A 127 -5.30 18.78 6.52
C PRO A 127 -5.39 17.46 5.75
N LEU A 128 -4.62 16.47 6.22
CA LEU A 128 -4.68 15.09 5.74
C LEU A 128 -6.13 14.58 5.76
N GLY A 129 -6.53 13.83 4.74
CA GLY A 129 -7.87 13.25 4.61
C GLY A 129 -8.84 14.14 3.84
N VAL A 130 -8.60 15.45 3.75
CA VAL A 130 -9.40 16.33 2.87
C VAL A 130 -9.10 15.98 1.40
N PRO A 131 -10.09 15.59 0.58
CA PRO A 131 -9.92 15.28 -0.84
C PRO A 131 -9.23 16.42 -1.59
N LYS A 132 -8.03 16.14 -2.09
CA LYS A 132 -7.18 17.09 -2.79
C LYS A 132 -6.52 16.44 -4.01
N LEU A 133 -6.90 16.90 -5.22
CA LEU A 133 -6.45 16.30 -6.48
C LEU A 133 -6.10 17.37 -7.52
N ILE A 134 -5.07 17.16 -8.32
CA ILE A 134 -4.74 18.00 -9.48
C ILE A 134 -4.61 17.15 -10.73
N VAL A 135 -5.34 17.48 -11.79
CA VAL A 135 -5.05 16.96 -13.13
C VAL A 135 -3.88 17.74 -13.70
N SER A 136 -2.71 17.10 -13.79
CA SER A 136 -1.44 17.75 -14.07
C SER A 136 -0.73 17.15 -15.28
N THR A 137 -0.16 18.00 -16.12
CA THR A 137 0.72 17.59 -17.23
C THR A 137 2.09 17.10 -16.76
N VAL A 138 2.44 17.34 -15.50
CA VAL A 138 3.74 16.99 -14.89
C VAL A 138 3.60 15.95 -13.77
N ALA A 139 2.48 15.22 -13.73
CA ALA A 139 2.26 14.14 -12.77
C ALA A 139 3.24 12.95 -12.97
N SER A 140 3.70 12.72 -14.21
CA SER A 140 4.69 11.69 -14.54
C SER A 140 6.08 12.32 -14.63
N GLY A 141 6.79 12.40 -13.49
CA GLY A 141 8.09 13.06 -13.37
C GLY A 141 8.52 13.25 -11.92
N GLN A 142 9.35 14.26 -11.65
CA GLN A 142 9.70 14.66 -10.27
C GLN A 142 8.52 15.41 -9.64
N THR A 143 7.82 14.77 -8.70
CA THR A 143 6.60 15.29 -8.08
C THR A 143 6.75 15.75 -6.64
N ALA A 144 7.90 15.48 -5.99
CA ALA A 144 8.13 15.84 -4.60
C ALA A 144 7.89 17.35 -4.30
N PRO A 145 8.28 18.31 -5.17
CA PRO A 145 8.01 19.73 -4.93
C PRO A 145 6.53 20.10 -4.96
N TYR A 146 5.65 19.27 -5.52
CA TYR A 146 4.21 19.50 -5.57
C TYR A 146 3.50 18.78 -4.41
N VAL A 147 3.74 17.47 -4.24
CA VAL A 147 3.05 16.63 -3.25
C VAL A 147 3.59 16.83 -1.84
N GLY A 148 4.91 16.99 -1.71
CA GLY A 148 5.57 17.05 -0.40
C GLY A 148 5.30 15.77 0.41
N THR A 149 4.82 15.96 1.64
CA THR A 149 4.42 14.89 2.58
C THR A 149 2.91 14.75 2.71
N SER A 150 2.14 15.40 1.82
CA SER A 150 0.67 15.37 1.86
C SER A 150 0.10 14.17 1.10
N ASP A 151 -1.20 13.98 1.24
CA ASP A 151 -2.07 13.09 0.48
C ASP A 151 -2.55 13.70 -0.85
N LEU A 152 -1.83 14.71 -1.39
CA LEU A 152 -2.14 15.32 -2.69
C LEU A 152 -2.01 14.32 -3.85
N VAL A 153 -3.10 14.10 -4.56
CA VAL A 153 -3.12 13.22 -5.74
C VAL A 153 -2.85 14.01 -7.01
N LEU A 154 -1.82 13.63 -7.77
CA LEU A 154 -1.59 14.14 -9.12
C LEU A 154 -2.12 13.13 -10.14
N PHE A 155 -3.17 13.50 -10.85
CA PHE A 155 -3.73 12.71 -11.96
C PHE A 155 -3.03 13.10 -13.27
N PRO A 156 -2.33 12.18 -13.97
CA PRO A 156 -1.69 12.50 -15.23
C PRO A 156 -2.71 12.93 -16.28
N SER A 157 -2.50 14.10 -16.88
CA SER A 157 -3.37 14.61 -17.96
C SER A 157 -3.24 13.81 -19.28
N VAL A 158 -2.16 13.02 -19.41
CA VAL A 158 -1.73 12.24 -20.60
C VAL A 158 -1.32 13.10 -21.79
N VAL A 159 -2.17 14.05 -22.18
CA VAL A 159 -1.89 15.09 -23.18
C VAL A 159 -1.85 16.46 -22.52
N ASP A 160 -1.31 17.46 -23.21
CA ASP A 160 -1.36 18.83 -22.71
C ASP A 160 -2.82 19.29 -22.49
N ILE A 161 -3.04 20.14 -21.49
CA ILE A 161 -4.35 20.67 -21.15
C ILE A 161 -4.60 21.90 -22.03
N CYS A 162 -5.10 21.61 -23.23
CA CYS A 162 -5.38 22.58 -24.29
C CYS A 162 -6.65 22.16 -25.05
N GLY A 163 -7.80 22.57 -24.52
CA GLY A 163 -9.13 22.25 -25.02
C GLY A 163 -9.65 20.86 -24.64
N ILE A 164 -10.96 20.69 -24.85
CA ILE A 164 -11.64 19.40 -24.67
C ILE A 164 -11.56 18.58 -25.96
N ASN A 165 -10.81 17.48 -25.91
CA ASN A 165 -10.66 16.51 -26.99
C ASN A 165 -11.05 15.10 -26.51
N SER A 166 -10.91 14.08 -27.37
CA SER A 166 -11.28 12.70 -27.04
C SER A 166 -10.50 12.15 -25.84
N VAL A 167 -9.24 12.54 -25.67
CA VAL A 167 -8.38 12.11 -24.55
C VAL A 167 -8.70 12.91 -23.28
N SER A 168 -8.67 14.25 -23.34
CA SER A 168 -8.90 15.07 -22.14
C SER A 168 -10.31 14.86 -21.57
N ARG A 169 -11.31 14.54 -22.40
CA ARG A 169 -12.66 14.17 -21.94
C ARG A 169 -12.64 12.93 -21.05
N VAL A 170 -11.88 11.90 -21.40
CA VAL A 170 -11.78 10.66 -20.60
C VAL A 170 -11.04 10.94 -19.31
N ILE A 171 -9.88 11.59 -19.38
CA ILE A 171 -9.04 11.84 -18.22
C ILE A 171 -9.72 12.74 -17.19
N LEU A 172 -10.31 13.87 -17.62
CA LEU A 172 -11.03 14.77 -16.73
C LEU A 172 -12.28 14.09 -16.13
N SER A 173 -12.95 13.19 -16.87
CA SER A 173 -14.10 12.44 -16.35
C SER A 173 -13.67 11.42 -15.28
N ASN A 174 -12.55 10.73 -15.47
CA ASN A 174 -12.01 9.80 -14.47
C ASN A 174 -11.55 10.53 -13.20
N ALA A 175 -10.84 11.64 -13.35
CA ALA A 175 -10.43 12.48 -12.22
C ALA A 175 -11.64 12.99 -11.43
N THR A 176 -12.70 13.40 -12.14
CA THR A 176 -13.98 13.79 -11.56
C THR A 176 -14.63 12.66 -10.77
N ALA A 177 -14.70 11.45 -11.35
CA ALA A 177 -15.28 10.29 -10.68
C ALA A 177 -14.49 9.90 -9.41
N ALA A 178 -13.15 9.98 -9.47
CA ALA A 178 -12.29 9.74 -8.31
C ALA A 178 -12.56 10.74 -7.18
N VAL A 179 -12.63 12.05 -7.49
CA VAL A 179 -12.96 13.09 -6.50
C VAL A 179 -14.36 12.90 -5.93
N ALA A 180 -15.34 12.58 -6.78
CA ALA A 180 -16.70 12.31 -6.32
C ALA A 180 -16.75 11.10 -5.37
N GLY A 181 -15.99 10.04 -5.65
CA GLY A 181 -15.86 8.87 -4.77
C GLY A 181 -15.25 9.22 -3.41
N MET A 182 -14.15 9.99 -3.41
CA MET A 182 -13.51 10.45 -2.16
C MET A 182 -14.49 11.28 -1.31
N VAL A 183 -15.22 12.20 -1.93
CA VAL A 183 -16.22 13.03 -1.24
C VAL A 183 -17.39 12.19 -0.73
N HIS A 184 -17.87 11.23 -1.52
CA HIS A 184 -18.95 10.33 -1.10
C HIS A 184 -18.57 9.50 0.11
N GLY A 185 -17.35 8.94 0.15
CA GLY A 185 -16.86 8.16 1.29
C GLY A 185 -16.94 8.95 2.60
N ILE A 186 -16.41 10.17 2.60
CA ILE A 186 -16.41 11.06 3.78
C ILE A 186 -17.84 11.38 4.24
N LEU A 187 -18.74 11.69 3.29
CA LEU A 187 -20.13 12.00 3.61
C LEU A 187 -20.89 10.79 4.18
N MET A 188 -20.53 9.56 3.78
CA MET A 188 -21.15 8.34 4.28
C MET A 188 -20.63 7.94 5.68
N GLU A 189 -19.32 8.05 5.92
CA GLU A 189 -18.70 7.74 7.22
C GLU A 189 -19.17 8.66 8.36
N SER A 190 -19.51 9.92 8.05
CA SER A 190 -20.02 10.89 9.05
C SER A 190 -21.33 10.48 9.77
N ASN A 191 -21.99 9.40 9.35
CA ASN A 191 -23.22 8.87 9.98
C ASN A 191 -23.01 7.62 10.85
N GLU A 192 -21.81 7.02 10.88
CA GLU A 192 -21.51 5.89 11.76
C GLU A 192 -20.65 6.38 12.93
N SER A 193 -21.24 6.42 14.13
CA SER A 193 -20.50 6.68 15.36
C SER A 193 -19.66 5.46 15.70
N ASP A 194 -18.39 5.48 15.34
CA ASP A 194 -17.48 4.38 15.65
C ASP A 194 -17.11 4.42 17.14
N GLU A 195 -17.73 3.56 17.95
CA GLU A 195 -17.50 3.39 19.40
C GLU A 195 -16.21 2.60 19.71
N THR A 196 -15.19 2.65 18.86
CA THR A 196 -13.88 2.07 19.17
C THR A 196 -12.93 3.16 19.65
N ALA A 197 -12.48 3.05 20.90
CA ALA A 197 -11.55 4.03 21.49
C ALA A 197 -10.25 4.08 20.67
N THR A 198 -10.00 5.22 20.02
CA THR A 198 -8.76 5.50 19.29
C THR A 198 -7.57 5.39 20.25
N LYS A 199 -6.64 4.49 19.94
CA LYS A 199 -5.39 4.37 20.69
C LYS A 199 -4.56 5.64 20.46
N PRO A 200 -3.87 6.18 21.49
CA PRO A 200 -2.93 7.26 21.27
C PRO A 200 -1.78 6.78 20.37
N THR A 201 -1.46 7.58 19.36
CA THR A 201 -0.50 7.30 18.30
C THR A 201 0.81 8.04 18.54
N ILE A 202 1.90 7.30 18.46
CA ILE A 202 3.25 7.76 18.79
C ILE A 202 4.13 7.78 17.53
N GLY A 203 4.72 8.94 17.23
CA GLY A 203 5.70 9.09 16.15
C GLY A 203 7.09 8.65 16.60
N ILE A 204 7.79 7.86 15.79
CA ILE A 204 9.14 7.36 16.09
C ILE A 204 10.06 7.57 14.88
N THR A 205 11.19 8.25 15.05
CA THR A 205 12.21 8.39 13.98
C THR A 205 13.20 7.22 13.99
N MET A 206 13.64 6.81 12.81
CA MET A 206 14.46 5.60 12.60
C MET A 206 15.47 5.78 11.48
N PHE A 207 16.59 5.07 11.57
CA PHE A 207 17.52 4.84 10.48
C PHE A 207 18.01 3.40 10.50
N GLY A 208 18.59 2.90 9.40
CA GLY A 208 19.06 1.52 9.30
C GLY A 208 19.96 1.10 10.48
N VAL A 209 20.83 2.02 10.92
CA VAL A 209 21.78 1.84 12.03
C VAL A 209 21.17 2.00 13.44
N THR A 210 19.92 2.42 13.57
CA THR A 210 19.17 2.52 14.83
C THR A 210 17.94 1.61 14.87
N THR A 211 17.71 0.83 13.81
CA THR A 211 16.62 -0.16 13.69
C THR A 211 16.50 -1.08 14.90
N PRO A 212 17.58 -1.63 15.50
CA PRO A 212 17.45 -2.47 16.69
C PRO A 212 16.76 -1.76 17.84
N CYS A 213 17.18 -0.53 18.18
CA CYS A 213 16.53 0.28 19.20
C CYS A 213 15.05 0.54 18.87
N VAL A 214 14.77 0.98 17.64
CA VAL A 214 13.42 1.37 17.21
C VAL A 214 12.44 0.18 17.25
N ASN A 215 12.87 -1.00 16.79
CA ASN A 215 12.02 -2.18 16.82
C ASN A 215 11.63 -2.58 18.25
N MET A 216 12.57 -2.50 19.18
CA MET A 216 12.31 -2.80 20.60
C MET A 216 11.38 -1.77 21.24
N VAL A 217 11.59 -0.48 20.97
CA VAL A 217 10.71 0.60 21.42
C VAL A 217 9.29 0.40 20.87
N LYS A 218 9.16 0.12 19.58
CA LYS A 218 7.87 -0.14 18.91
C LYS A 218 7.13 -1.32 19.53
N GLU A 219 7.82 -2.45 19.72
CA GLU A 219 7.23 -3.65 20.32
C GLU A 219 6.74 -3.35 21.74
N ARG A 220 7.53 -2.61 22.52
CA ARG A 220 7.17 -2.26 23.90
C ARG A 220 5.99 -1.29 23.95
N LEU A 221 5.98 -0.21 23.16
CA LEU A 221 4.85 0.73 23.09
C LEU A 221 3.55 0.04 22.66
N SER A 222 3.64 -0.91 21.72
CA SER A 222 2.50 -1.73 21.30
C SER A 222 1.92 -2.55 22.45
N LYS A 223 2.77 -3.13 23.31
CA LYS A 223 2.34 -3.85 24.53
C LYS A 223 1.69 -2.92 25.57
N GLU A 224 2.11 -1.66 25.62
CA GLU A 224 1.55 -0.63 26.50
C GLU A 224 0.24 0.00 25.96
N GLY A 225 -0.23 -0.49 24.79
CA GLY A 225 -1.51 -0.11 24.19
C GLY A 225 -1.46 1.11 23.27
N TYR A 226 -0.27 1.56 22.88
CA TYR A 226 -0.09 2.67 21.93
C TYR A 226 -0.07 2.17 20.48
N GLU A 227 -0.54 3.00 19.57
CA GLU A 227 -0.25 2.88 18.15
C GLU A 227 1.08 3.57 17.84
N THR A 228 1.83 3.09 16.85
CA THR A 228 3.15 3.65 16.50
C THR A 228 3.28 3.87 15.01
N LEU A 229 3.75 5.06 14.61
CA LEU A 229 4.13 5.40 13.25
C LEU A 229 5.65 5.60 13.19
N VAL A 230 6.33 4.82 12.35
CA VAL A 230 7.80 4.87 12.23
C VAL A 230 8.19 5.66 10.98
N PHE A 231 9.05 6.65 11.13
CA PHE A 231 9.51 7.55 10.09
C PHE A 231 11.00 7.34 9.83
N HIS A 232 11.34 7.05 8.58
CA HIS A 232 12.73 6.96 8.17
C HIS A 232 13.33 8.37 8.10
N ALA A 233 14.37 8.65 8.87
CA ALA A 233 14.97 9.97 9.04
C ALA A 233 15.80 10.40 7.81
N THR A 234 15.12 10.69 6.70
CA THR A 234 15.71 11.01 5.38
C THR A 234 15.48 12.47 4.94
N GLY A 235 15.16 13.35 5.88
CA GLY A 235 14.72 14.73 5.70
C GLY A 235 13.21 14.80 5.56
N VAL A 236 12.67 14.00 4.63
CA VAL A 236 11.23 13.91 4.36
C VAL A 236 10.49 13.20 5.49
N GLY A 237 11.10 12.19 6.12
CA GLY A 237 10.44 11.43 7.17
C GLY A 237 10.19 12.24 8.45
N GLY A 238 11.19 13.00 8.92
CA GLY A 238 10.99 13.92 10.04
C GLY A 238 9.89 14.95 9.74
N LYS A 239 9.90 15.52 8.53
CA LYS A 239 8.86 16.46 8.09
C LYS A 239 7.47 15.84 8.03
N ALA A 240 7.35 14.59 7.55
CA ALA A 240 6.08 13.87 7.51
C ALA A 240 5.52 13.64 8.93
N MET A 241 6.38 13.25 9.86
CA MET A 241 6.00 13.10 11.28
C MET A 241 5.47 14.41 11.85
N GLU A 242 6.15 15.52 11.59
CA GLU A 242 5.76 16.84 12.10
C GLU A 242 4.47 17.38 11.48
N GLU A 243 4.19 17.11 10.21
CA GLU A 243 2.90 17.44 9.60
C GLU A 243 1.76 16.62 10.22
N LEU A 244 2.00 15.35 10.58
CA LEU A 244 1.01 14.53 11.29
C LEU A 244 0.80 14.96 12.74
N VAL A 245 1.84 15.52 13.39
CA VAL A 245 1.70 16.22 14.67
C VAL A 245 0.80 17.44 14.54
N LYS A 246 1.05 18.31 13.54
CA LYS A 246 0.19 19.49 13.28
C LYS A 246 -1.25 19.09 12.98
N GLY A 247 -1.43 17.97 12.27
CA GLY A 247 -2.75 17.41 11.97
C GLY A 247 -3.46 16.74 13.15
N GLY A 248 -2.81 16.62 14.31
CA GLY A 248 -3.38 15.99 15.50
C GLY A 248 -3.42 14.45 15.44
N PHE A 249 -2.81 13.83 14.42
CA PHE A 249 -2.76 12.37 14.26
C PHE A 249 -1.74 11.72 15.20
N ILE A 250 -0.72 12.46 15.64
CA ILE A 250 0.31 11.98 16.57
C ILE A 250 0.20 12.75 17.89
N GLN A 251 0.03 12.03 19.00
CA GLN A 251 -0.14 12.61 20.35
C GLN A 251 1.11 12.49 21.22
N GLY A 252 2.17 11.84 20.75
CA GLY A 252 3.46 11.75 21.43
C GLY A 252 4.59 11.41 20.45
N VAL A 253 5.82 11.82 20.76
CA VAL A 253 6.97 11.57 19.87
C VAL A 253 8.14 10.97 20.65
N LEU A 254 8.71 9.89 20.10
CA LEU A 254 10.04 9.37 20.45
C LEU A 254 10.97 9.65 19.25
N ASP A 255 11.60 10.81 19.24
CA ASP A 255 12.54 11.19 18.18
C ASP A 255 13.92 10.58 18.51
N ILE A 256 14.05 9.28 18.23
CA ILE A 256 15.23 8.47 18.55
C ILE A 256 16.40 8.82 17.63
N THR A 257 16.11 9.10 16.35
CA THR A 257 17.08 9.27 15.30
C THR A 257 16.97 10.67 14.69
N THR A 258 17.83 11.58 15.17
CA THR A 258 17.86 12.99 14.77
C THR A 258 18.91 13.29 13.69
N THR A 259 19.35 12.28 12.94
CA THR A 259 20.42 12.37 11.92
C THR A 259 20.19 13.45 10.86
N GLU A 260 18.94 13.79 10.57
CA GLU A 260 18.56 14.83 9.60
C GLU A 260 19.13 16.22 9.98
N VAL A 261 19.43 16.45 11.27
CA VAL A 261 20.12 17.66 11.76
C VAL A 261 21.58 17.69 11.30
N ALA A 262 22.26 16.54 11.26
CA ALA A 262 23.64 16.45 10.79
C ALA A 262 23.73 16.82 9.30
N ASP A 263 22.81 16.28 8.51
CA ASP A 263 22.66 16.63 7.10
C ASP A 263 22.32 18.11 6.90
N HIS A 264 21.40 18.68 7.69
CA HIS A 264 21.05 20.10 7.59
C HIS A 264 22.25 21.02 7.85
N ILE A 265 23.03 20.75 8.91
CA ILE A 265 24.15 21.61 9.30
C ILE A 265 25.36 21.47 8.36
N VAL A 266 25.62 20.26 7.85
CA VAL A 266 26.83 19.99 7.04
C VAL A 266 26.55 20.07 5.54
N GLY A 267 25.30 19.94 5.10
CA GLY A 267 24.91 19.96 3.69
C GLY A 267 24.78 18.56 3.06
N GLY A 268 24.24 17.60 3.82
CA GLY A 268 23.90 16.26 3.33
C GLY A 268 22.60 16.22 2.52
N VAL A 269 22.33 15.08 1.87
CA VAL A 269 21.20 14.90 0.94
C VAL A 269 19.88 14.52 1.64
N MET A 270 19.93 14.19 2.92
CA MET A 270 18.80 13.78 3.77
C MET A 270 18.54 14.82 4.88
N ALA A 271 18.76 16.10 4.58
CA ALA A 271 18.62 17.20 5.51
C ALA A 271 17.17 17.44 5.92
N CYS A 272 16.95 17.76 7.21
CA CYS A 272 15.74 18.48 7.61
C CYS A 272 15.82 19.94 7.16
N ASP A 273 14.78 20.72 7.47
CA ASP A 273 14.82 22.17 7.32
C ASP A 273 14.99 22.86 8.69
N GLU A 274 15.13 24.18 8.67
CA GLU A 274 15.28 25.03 9.86
C GLU A 274 14.08 24.91 10.83
N THR A 275 12.95 24.35 10.41
CA THR A 275 11.74 24.22 11.24
C THR A 275 11.68 22.93 12.04
N ARG A 276 12.68 22.04 11.92
CA ARG A 276 12.74 20.80 12.68
C ARG A 276 12.57 21.05 14.19
N PHE A 277 11.72 20.24 14.80
CA PHE A 277 11.18 20.24 16.17
C PHE A 277 10.08 21.28 16.44
N ASP A 278 9.91 22.31 15.61
CA ASP A 278 8.96 23.40 15.89
C ASP A 278 7.52 22.89 15.98
N ALA A 279 7.12 21.98 15.08
CA ALA A 279 5.77 21.42 15.08
C ALA A 279 5.42 20.72 16.40
N ILE A 280 6.36 19.96 16.95
CA ILE A 280 6.19 19.22 18.21
C ILE A 280 6.08 20.20 19.38
N ILE A 281 6.92 21.24 19.37
CA ILE A 281 6.96 22.29 20.38
C ILE A 281 5.68 23.13 20.37
N ASP A 282 5.28 23.62 19.20
CA ASP A 282 4.14 24.51 19.02
C ASP A 282 2.81 23.82 19.38
N ASN A 283 2.69 22.52 19.07
CA ASN A 283 1.53 21.70 19.43
C ASN A 283 1.61 21.11 20.84
N LYS A 284 2.68 21.42 21.60
CA LYS A 284 2.89 20.99 22.99
C LYS A 284 2.81 19.48 23.19
N ILE A 285 3.29 18.72 22.21
CA ILE A 285 3.30 17.26 22.25
C ILE A 285 4.39 16.77 23.22
N PRO A 286 4.14 15.73 24.04
CA PRO A 286 5.16 15.06 24.83
C PRO A 286 6.28 14.48 23.95
N LEU A 287 7.53 14.81 24.28
CA LEU A 287 8.70 14.47 23.46
C LEU A 287 9.77 13.75 24.28
N VAL A 288 10.10 12.53 23.87
CA VAL A 288 11.38 11.89 24.22
C VAL A 288 12.33 12.02 23.05
N LEU A 289 13.51 12.59 23.28
CA LEU A 289 14.52 12.86 22.26
C LEU A 289 15.77 12.03 22.53
N SER A 290 16.41 11.51 21.47
CA SER A 290 17.76 10.93 21.53
C SER A 290 18.62 11.50 20.38
N VAL A 291 19.79 10.90 20.16
CA VAL A 291 20.85 11.41 19.26
C VAL A 291 21.24 10.39 18.20
N GLY A 292 20.33 9.47 17.87
CA GLY A 292 20.59 8.36 16.97
C GLY A 292 21.08 8.82 15.60
N ALA A 293 22.15 8.18 15.13
CA ALA A 293 22.78 8.42 13.84
C ALA A 293 23.31 9.86 13.61
N LEU A 294 23.51 10.68 14.65
CA LEU A 294 24.19 11.99 14.50
C LEU A 294 25.70 11.85 14.20
N ASP A 295 26.24 10.63 14.20
CA ASP A 295 27.60 10.30 13.78
C ASP A 295 27.79 10.33 12.25
N MET A 296 26.73 10.50 11.46
CA MET A 296 26.83 10.46 10.00
C MET A 296 26.11 11.60 9.30
N VAL A 297 26.68 12.03 8.18
CA VAL A 297 26.08 12.91 7.16
C VAL A 297 25.91 12.10 5.88
N ASN A 298 24.74 12.17 5.26
CA ASN A 298 24.39 11.33 4.13
C ASN A 298 24.69 12.02 2.80
N PHE A 299 25.30 11.29 1.88
CA PHE A 299 25.48 11.68 0.49
C PHE A 299 25.01 10.58 -0.46
N GLY A 300 24.96 10.92 -1.76
CA GLY A 300 24.70 9.95 -2.82
C GLY A 300 25.87 8.99 -3.05
N ALA A 301 26.03 8.57 -4.30
CA ALA A 301 27.19 7.80 -4.74
C ALA A 301 28.51 8.53 -4.38
N ARG A 302 29.58 7.78 -4.17
CA ARG A 302 30.85 8.32 -3.65
C ARG A 302 31.42 9.48 -4.48
N ASP A 303 31.21 9.45 -5.78
CA ASP A 303 31.62 10.48 -6.75
C ASP A 303 30.77 11.75 -6.71
N THR A 304 29.60 11.71 -6.07
CA THR A 304 28.72 12.88 -5.84
C THR A 304 29.07 13.67 -4.59
N ILE A 305 29.98 13.17 -3.75
CA ILE A 305 30.41 13.85 -2.52
C ILE A 305 31.12 15.16 -2.90
N PRO A 306 30.71 16.32 -2.33
CA PRO A 306 31.36 17.59 -2.60
C PRO A 306 32.88 17.56 -2.38
N PRO A 307 33.69 18.21 -3.24
CA PRO A 307 35.15 18.16 -3.17
C PRO A 307 35.74 18.54 -1.81
N ASP A 308 35.11 19.47 -1.10
CA ASP A 308 35.50 19.94 0.23
C ASP A 308 35.50 18.82 1.30
N PHE A 309 34.83 17.70 1.03
CA PHE A 309 34.72 16.55 1.94
C PHE A 309 35.61 15.35 1.56
N THR A 310 36.42 15.45 0.50
CA THR A 310 37.21 14.32 -0.03
C THR A 310 38.18 13.69 0.99
N GLY A 311 38.66 14.47 1.97
CA GLY A 311 39.57 14.00 3.04
C GLY A 311 38.87 13.41 4.27
N ARG A 312 37.54 13.34 4.27
CA ARG A 312 36.75 12.89 5.43
C ARG A 312 36.66 11.37 5.49
N LYS A 313 36.29 10.84 6.65
CA LYS A 313 36.08 9.39 6.86
C LYS A 313 34.75 8.99 6.22
N ILE A 314 34.82 8.35 5.05
CA ILE A 314 33.66 7.91 4.28
C ILE A 314 33.45 6.41 4.43
N HIS A 315 32.21 6.01 4.75
CA HIS A 315 31.73 4.63 4.68
C HIS A 315 30.77 4.50 3.50
N VAL A 316 31.10 3.66 2.52
CA VAL A 316 30.22 3.40 1.37
C VAL A 316 29.19 2.36 1.80
N HIS A 317 27.94 2.79 2.01
CA HIS A 317 26.87 1.90 2.43
C HIS A 317 26.38 1.03 1.26
N ASN A 318 26.20 1.64 0.09
CA ASN A 318 25.93 0.97 -1.18
C ASN A 318 26.36 1.88 -2.35
N GLU A 319 26.14 1.44 -3.59
CA GLU A 319 26.53 2.20 -4.79
C GLU A 319 25.89 3.59 -4.89
N GLN A 320 24.73 3.80 -4.26
CA GLN A 320 23.94 5.03 -4.33
C GLN A 320 24.06 5.89 -3.06
N VAL A 321 24.63 5.38 -1.97
CA VAL A 321 24.65 6.05 -0.66
C VAL A 321 26.01 5.90 0.01
N SER A 322 26.60 7.04 0.35
CA SER A 322 27.84 7.15 1.12
C SER A 322 27.58 7.95 2.39
N LEU A 323 28.11 7.45 3.51
CA LEU A 323 28.01 8.08 4.82
C LEU A 323 29.35 8.75 5.13
N MET A 324 29.30 9.97 5.66
CA MET A 324 30.48 10.71 6.12
C MET A 324 30.44 10.86 7.64
N ARG A 325 31.51 10.45 8.35
CA ARG A 325 31.59 10.58 9.81
C ARG A 325 31.59 12.06 10.23
N SER A 326 30.67 12.45 11.10
CA SER A 326 30.66 13.78 11.71
C SER A 326 31.82 13.95 12.69
N THR A 327 32.37 15.15 12.76
CA THR A 327 33.50 15.55 13.62
C THR A 327 33.02 16.10 14.97
N VAL A 328 33.94 16.21 15.93
CA VAL A 328 33.73 16.88 17.22
C VAL A 328 33.10 18.28 17.06
N GLU A 329 33.64 19.11 16.17
CA GLU A 329 33.14 20.48 15.96
C GLU A 329 31.76 20.53 15.30
N GLU A 330 31.44 19.59 14.42
CA GLU A 330 30.09 19.47 13.85
C GLU A 330 29.09 18.99 14.91
N ASN A 331 29.48 18.06 15.78
CA ASN A 331 28.64 17.60 16.89
C ASN A 331 28.28 18.72 17.88
N LYS A 332 29.20 19.66 18.14
CA LYS A 332 28.87 20.89 18.91
C LYS A 332 27.77 21.72 18.24
N LYS A 333 27.81 21.83 16.90
CA LYS A 333 26.77 22.54 16.13
C LYS A 333 25.45 21.80 16.16
N PHE A 334 25.45 20.46 16.07
CA PHE A 334 24.24 19.66 16.19
C PHE A 334 23.58 19.86 17.55
N ALA A 335 24.38 19.79 18.63
CA ALA A 335 23.93 20.07 19.98
C ALA A 335 23.33 21.48 20.12
N GLN A 336 23.99 22.49 19.53
CA GLN A 336 23.49 23.87 19.53
C GLN A 336 22.13 23.98 18.85
N PHE A 337 21.97 23.45 17.63
CA PHE A 337 20.71 23.49 16.89
C PHE A 337 19.57 22.84 17.67
N ILE A 338 19.82 21.63 18.19
CA ILE A 338 18.83 20.90 19.00
C ILE A 338 18.49 21.67 20.27
N ALA A 339 19.48 22.16 21.02
CA ALA A 339 19.25 22.88 22.26
C ALA A 339 18.46 24.17 22.05
N ASP A 340 18.77 24.94 20.99
CA ASP A 340 18.06 26.19 20.67
C ASP A 340 16.57 25.96 20.38
N LYS A 341 16.21 24.80 19.83
CA LYS A 341 14.83 24.40 19.61
C LYS A 341 14.19 23.93 20.91
N ILE A 342 14.79 22.94 21.56
CA ILE A 342 14.24 22.30 22.76
C ILE A 342 14.11 23.28 23.94
N ASN A 343 14.97 24.30 24.04
CA ASN A 343 14.87 25.35 25.05
C ASN A 343 13.59 26.20 24.92
N LYS A 344 12.96 26.24 23.73
CA LYS A 344 11.68 26.93 23.49
C LYS A 344 10.46 26.10 23.88
N SER A 345 10.64 24.81 24.18
CA SER A 345 9.52 23.95 24.54
C SER A 345 8.87 24.35 25.86
N SER A 346 7.55 24.37 25.87
CA SER A 346 6.72 24.51 27.08
C SER A 346 6.04 23.20 27.50
N SER A 347 6.16 22.14 26.69
CA SER A 347 5.67 20.79 26.99
C SER A 347 6.72 19.94 27.68
N LYS A 348 6.31 18.76 28.16
CA LYS A 348 7.23 17.81 28.80
C LYS A 348 8.20 17.22 27.77
N VAL A 349 9.50 17.44 27.98
CA VAL A 349 10.59 16.92 27.16
C VAL A 349 11.58 16.14 28.02
N ILE A 350 11.93 14.92 27.61
CA ILE A 350 13.01 14.15 28.23
C ILE A 350 14.02 13.76 27.16
N VAL A 351 15.26 14.21 27.32
CA VAL A 351 16.37 13.85 26.42
C VAL A 351 17.14 12.69 27.04
N CYS A 352 17.20 11.57 26.33
CA CYS A 352 17.91 10.36 26.73
C CYS A 352 19.16 10.18 25.88
N LEU A 353 20.33 10.12 26.51
CA LEU A 353 21.64 10.15 25.84
C LEU A 353 22.43 8.85 26.08
N PRO A 354 22.73 8.03 25.05
CA PRO A 354 23.47 6.77 25.19
C PRO A 354 24.99 6.99 25.13
N GLN A 355 25.68 6.70 26.24
CA GLN A 355 27.11 6.99 26.40
C GLN A 355 28.06 6.10 25.58
N LYS A 356 27.65 4.88 25.19
CA LYS A 356 28.56 3.92 24.54
C LYS A 356 28.55 3.98 23.01
N GLY A 357 27.67 4.79 22.42
CA GLY A 357 27.58 4.99 20.98
C GLY A 357 26.17 5.27 20.50
N ILE A 358 26.08 5.96 19.36
CA ILE A 358 24.82 6.54 18.85
C ILE A 358 24.33 5.90 17.54
N SER A 359 25.01 4.88 17.04
CA SER A 359 24.60 4.13 15.85
C SER A 359 25.25 2.74 15.80
N ALA A 360 24.70 1.81 15.03
CA ALA A 360 25.32 0.50 14.81
C ALA A 360 26.76 0.57 14.27
N ILE A 361 27.16 1.68 13.63
CA ILE A 361 28.52 1.87 13.12
C ILE A 361 29.40 2.76 14.02
N ASP A 362 28.85 3.33 15.09
CA ASP A 362 29.53 4.03 16.18
C ASP A 362 29.60 3.12 17.43
N ALA A 363 30.26 1.98 17.30
CA ALA A 363 30.48 1.02 18.38
C ALA A 363 31.93 0.48 18.31
N PRO A 364 32.50 -0.08 19.38
CA PRO A 364 33.87 -0.61 19.34
C PRO A 364 34.13 -1.47 18.10
N GLU A 365 35.27 -1.24 17.44
CA GLU A 365 35.69 -1.91 16.19
C GLU A 365 34.91 -1.52 14.92
N MET A 366 33.83 -0.75 15.03
CA MET A 366 33.03 -0.30 13.90
C MET A 366 33.62 0.96 13.25
N PRO A 367 33.37 1.19 11.94
CA PRO A 367 34.09 2.20 11.18
C PRO A 367 33.87 3.62 11.67
N PHE A 368 32.76 3.96 12.33
CA PHE A 368 32.47 5.32 12.81
C PHE A 368 32.67 5.49 14.31
N TYR A 369 33.22 4.49 15.00
CA TYR A 369 33.49 4.60 16.43
C TYR A 369 34.43 5.77 16.75
N ASP A 370 33.89 6.74 17.47
CA ASP A 370 34.63 7.91 17.96
C ASP A 370 34.04 8.38 19.30
N PRO A 371 34.55 7.83 20.42
CA PRO A 371 34.11 8.20 21.75
C PRO A 371 34.26 9.69 22.09
N GLU A 372 35.21 10.39 21.48
CA GLU A 372 35.45 11.82 21.71
C GLU A 372 34.36 12.67 21.06
N ALA A 373 34.00 12.37 19.81
CA ALA A 373 32.88 13.01 19.14
C ALA A 373 31.57 12.73 19.88
N THR A 374 31.34 11.49 20.29
CA THR A 374 30.14 11.10 21.03
C THR A 374 30.11 11.80 22.40
N SER A 375 31.16 11.77 23.21
CA SER A 375 31.16 12.45 24.52
C SER A 375 30.93 13.95 24.38
N THR A 376 31.56 14.59 23.38
CA THR A 376 31.36 16.02 23.10
C THR A 376 29.89 16.32 22.79
N LEU A 377 29.23 15.54 21.93
CA LEU A 377 27.82 15.72 21.61
C LEU A 377 26.95 15.66 22.88
N LEU A 378 27.15 14.64 23.71
CA LEU A 378 26.32 14.42 24.89
C LEU A 378 26.55 15.50 25.96
N ASP A 379 27.79 15.93 26.17
CA ASP A 379 28.16 16.95 27.15
C ASP A 379 27.65 18.34 26.72
N GLU A 380 27.72 18.67 25.44
CA GLU A 380 27.16 19.91 24.88
C GLU A 380 25.63 19.95 25.02
N LEU A 381 24.91 18.85 24.74
CA LEU A 381 23.46 18.78 24.98
C LEU A 381 23.13 18.89 26.47
N CYS A 382 23.89 18.23 27.35
CA CYS A 382 23.70 18.30 28.79
C CYS A 382 23.89 19.72 29.37
N SER A 383 24.80 20.50 28.77
CA SER A 383 25.11 21.86 29.24
C SER A 383 24.24 22.94 28.63
N ARG A 384 23.83 22.81 27.36
CA ARG A 384 23.04 23.82 26.63
C ARG A 384 21.55 23.72 26.86
N ILE A 385 21.02 22.53 27.12
CA ILE A 385 19.59 22.36 27.40
C ILE A 385 19.31 22.75 28.85
N GLU A 386 18.51 23.81 29.01
CA GLU A 386 18.17 24.37 30.31
C GLU A 386 17.21 23.43 31.07
N LYS A 387 17.65 22.83 32.17
CA LYS A 387 16.81 21.89 32.94
C LYS A 387 15.69 22.63 33.68
N THR A 388 14.46 22.14 33.55
CA THR A 388 13.27 22.66 34.23
C THR A 388 12.41 21.49 34.71
N ASP A 389 11.33 21.76 35.46
CA ASP A 389 10.38 20.71 35.90
C ASP A 389 9.76 19.94 34.73
N ASN A 390 9.69 20.55 33.53
CA ASN A 390 9.16 19.93 32.31
C ASN A 390 10.26 19.52 31.33
N ARG A 391 11.55 19.72 31.63
CA ARG A 391 12.64 19.46 30.69
C ARG A 391 13.84 18.83 31.38
N GLU A 392 14.07 17.56 31.07
CA GLU A 392 15.14 16.75 31.66
C GLU A 392 16.14 16.28 30.59
N VAL A 393 17.41 16.16 30.99
CA VAL A 393 18.46 15.53 30.18
C VAL A 393 19.13 14.46 31.03
N LYS A 394 19.17 13.23 30.52
CA LYS A 394 19.68 12.05 31.22
C LYS A 394 20.66 11.29 30.35
N MET A 395 21.83 10.98 30.92
CA MET A 395 22.82 10.11 30.30
C MET A 395 22.69 8.69 30.84
N PHE A 396 22.88 7.71 29.96
CA PHE A 396 22.75 6.30 30.29
C PHE A 396 23.98 5.51 29.82
N PRO A 397 24.48 4.55 30.63
CA PRO A 397 25.71 3.81 30.35
C PRO A 397 25.50 2.67 29.33
N TYR A 398 24.75 2.96 28.26
CA TYR A 398 24.32 2.02 27.22
C TYR A 398 24.70 2.55 25.84
N HIS A 399 24.77 1.65 24.88
CA HIS A 399 24.78 1.96 23.46
C HIS A 399 23.32 2.17 23.00
N ILE A 400 23.08 2.98 21.97
CA ILE A 400 21.70 3.28 21.54
C ILE A 400 20.89 2.03 21.20
N ASN A 401 21.54 1.01 20.64
CA ASN A 401 20.93 -0.25 20.24
C ASN A 401 20.89 -1.32 21.35
N ASP A 402 21.32 -0.99 22.57
CA ASP A 402 21.18 -1.91 23.70
C ASP A 402 19.70 -2.01 24.11
N PRO A 403 19.19 -3.22 24.41
CA PRO A 403 17.84 -3.44 24.94
C PRO A 403 17.45 -2.53 26.11
N GLU A 404 18.39 -2.29 27.01
CA GLU A 404 18.21 -1.45 28.19
C GLU A 404 17.97 0.01 27.81
N PHE A 405 18.62 0.51 26.76
CA PHE A 405 18.41 1.87 26.30
C PHE A 405 17.04 2.04 25.62
N ALA A 406 16.62 1.05 24.82
CA ALA A 406 15.26 1.04 24.26
C ALA A 406 14.20 1.07 25.38
N ASN A 407 14.44 0.36 26.48
CA ASN A 407 13.56 0.42 27.64
C ASN A 407 13.56 1.80 28.31
N VAL A 408 14.73 2.39 28.53
CA VAL A 408 14.86 3.76 29.08
C VAL A 408 14.02 4.78 28.29
N LEU A 409 14.02 4.70 26.96
CA LEU A 409 13.24 5.61 26.11
C LEU A 409 11.73 5.47 26.37
N VAL A 410 11.24 4.24 26.45
CA VAL A 410 9.81 3.99 26.71
C VAL A 410 9.45 4.34 28.15
N ASP A 411 10.29 4.00 29.13
CA ASP A 411 10.07 4.38 30.53
C ASP A 411 9.98 5.90 30.68
N ALA A 412 10.88 6.65 30.05
CA ALA A 412 10.82 8.10 30.01
C ALA A 412 9.49 8.60 29.43
N PHE A 413 9.05 8.01 28.30
CA PHE A 413 7.79 8.36 27.66
C PHE A 413 6.57 8.06 28.54
N LEU A 414 6.52 6.90 29.19
CA LEU A 414 5.38 6.50 30.04
C LEU A 414 5.24 7.37 31.30
N THR A 415 6.29 8.10 31.70
CA THR A 415 6.15 9.14 32.75
C THR A 415 5.42 10.40 32.27
N MET A 416 5.12 10.50 30.98
CA MET A 416 4.39 11.61 30.37
C MET A 416 2.91 11.22 30.24
N ASP A 417 2.00 12.06 30.74
CA ASP A 417 0.56 11.79 30.65
C ASP A 417 0.05 12.11 29.23
N VAL A 418 0.08 11.11 28.35
CA VAL A 418 -0.39 11.24 26.96
C VAL A 418 -1.88 10.89 26.84
N ARG A 419 -2.45 10.17 27.82
CA ARG A 419 -3.85 9.71 27.80
C ARG A 419 -4.84 10.83 28.11
N ALA A 420 -4.41 11.91 28.74
CA ALA A 420 -5.23 13.11 28.97
C ALA A 420 -5.64 13.86 27.69
N PHE A 421 -4.90 13.70 26.57
CA PHE A 421 -5.14 14.42 25.31
C PHE A 421 -6.31 13.87 24.47
N ASN A 422 -6.90 12.72 24.83
CA ASN A 422 -8.06 12.13 24.15
C ASN A 422 -9.40 12.86 24.43
N THR A 423 -9.41 14.02 25.09
CA THR A 423 -10.65 14.75 25.46
C THR A 423 -11.03 15.90 24.53
N ILE A 424 -10.31 16.14 23.44
CA ILE A 424 -10.70 17.18 22.45
C ILE A 424 -11.31 16.50 21.23
N SER A 425 -12.61 16.20 21.30
CA SER A 425 -13.43 16.01 20.10
C SER A 425 -13.61 17.36 19.41
N PRO A 426 -13.66 17.44 18.07
CA PRO A 426 -14.09 18.66 17.40
C PRO A 426 -15.55 18.95 17.81
N GLU A 427 -15.81 20.09 18.43
CA GLU A 427 -17.14 20.51 18.84
C GLU A 427 -18.07 20.57 17.61
N ASN A 428 -18.91 19.55 17.45
CA ASN A 428 -19.99 19.54 16.47
C ASN A 428 -21.11 20.47 16.96
N SER A 429 -21.44 21.40 16.07
CA SER A 429 -22.48 22.41 16.23
C SER A 429 -23.86 21.75 16.39
N MET A 430 -24.61 22.20 17.40
CA MET A 430 -25.94 21.75 17.78
C MET A 430 -26.92 21.69 16.59
N VAL A 431 -27.55 20.54 16.37
CA VAL A 431 -28.83 20.44 15.66
C VAL A 431 -29.84 19.73 16.56
N GLN A 432 -30.91 20.46 16.87
CA GLN A 432 -31.99 20.07 17.78
C GLN A 432 -32.74 18.84 17.29
N THR A 433 -32.92 17.86 18.18
CA THR A 433 -33.74 16.68 18.00
C THR A 433 -35.22 17.04 18.12
N VAL A 434 -36.02 16.80 17.08
CA VAL A 434 -37.48 16.88 17.14
C VAL A 434 -38.05 15.47 17.34
N ASN A 435 -38.82 15.33 18.41
CA ASN A 435 -39.67 14.18 18.76
C ASN A 435 -40.60 13.77 17.61
N THR A 436 -40.65 12.47 17.30
CA THR A 436 -41.91 11.83 16.87
C THR A 436 -41.99 10.39 17.32
N LYS A 437 -43.10 10.08 17.98
CA LYS A 437 -43.50 8.80 18.58
C LYS A 437 -43.93 7.76 17.54
N GLU A 438 -43.63 6.51 17.88
CA GLU A 438 -44.40 5.26 17.73
C GLU A 438 -45.48 5.15 16.63
N TYR A 439 -45.31 4.15 15.77
CA TYR A 439 -46.40 3.24 15.38
C TYR A 439 -45.87 1.79 15.21
N CYS A 440 -46.52 0.87 15.94
CA CYS A 440 -46.52 -0.60 15.83
C CYS A 440 -46.93 -1.05 14.40
N SER A 441 -46.68 -2.24 13.84
CA SER A 441 -46.38 -3.59 14.36
C SER A 441 -46.09 -4.57 13.19
N THR A 442 -45.32 -5.62 13.47
CA THR A 442 -45.31 -6.97 12.86
C THR A 442 -44.98 -7.16 11.37
N GLN A 443 -43.82 -7.78 11.09
CA GLN A 443 -43.72 -9.17 10.60
C GLN A 443 -42.28 -9.68 10.74
N ARG A 444 -42.12 -10.82 11.42
CA ARG A 444 -40.85 -11.55 11.53
C ARG A 444 -40.63 -12.31 10.23
N THR A 445 -39.53 -12.02 9.54
CA THR A 445 -38.86 -12.97 8.66
C THR A 445 -37.42 -13.07 9.11
N SER A 446 -37.07 -14.26 9.57
CA SER A 446 -35.72 -14.69 9.91
C SER A 446 -34.82 -14.65 8.67
N ASP A 447 -33.86 -13.73 8.64
CA ASP A 447 -32.51 -13.98 8.15
C ASP A 447 -31.68 -12.72 8.32
N SER A 448 -30.70 -12.76 9.23
CA SER A 448 -29.62 -11.79 9.30
C SER A 448 -28.36 -12.53 9.72
N SER A 449 -27.82 -13.26 8.76
CA SER A 449 -26.44 -13.72 8.78
C SER A 449 -25.50 -12.52 8.66
N ILE A 450 -24.28 -12.71 9.16
CA ILE A 450 -23.09 -11.86 9.05
C ILE A 450 -22.96 -10.82 10.17
N ILE A 451 -22.42 -11.30 11.29
CA ILE A 451 -21.67 -10.51 12.25
C ILE A 451 -20.46 -9.90 11.51
N TRP A 452 -20.41 -8.58 11.40
CA TRP A 452 -19.24 -7.86 10.89
C TRP A 452 -18.05 -8.05 11.85
N ARG A 453 -16.92 -8.54 11.34
CA ARG A 453 -15.62 -8.53 12.03
C ARG A 453 -14.59 -7.77 11.20
N SER A 454 -13.90 -6.86 11.89
CA SER A 454 -12.87 -5.90 11.46
C SER A 454 -11.58 -6.55 10.90
N PRO A 455 -10.79 -5.85 10.05
CA PRO A 455 -9.52 -6.34 9.45
C PRO A 455 -8.35 -6.43 10.45
N VAL A 456 -8.54 -7.11 11.58
CA VAL A 456 -7.48 -7.36 12.58
C VAL A 456 -6.58 -8.54 12.19
N ASP A 457 -7.03 -9.41 11.28
CA ASP A 457 -6.36 -10.68 10.95
C ASP A 457 -5.35 -10.59 9.79
N PHE A 458 -5.32 -9.48 9.04
CA PHE A 458 -4.54 -9.35 7.79
C PHE A 458 -3.83 -7.98 7.67
N PRO A 459 -2.80 -7.69 8.49
CA PRO A 459 -2.14 -6.38 8.52
C PRO A 459 -1.40 -6.00 7.23
N ASP A 460 -1.00 -7.00 6.44
CA ASP A 460 -0.26 -6.80 5.18
C ASP A 460 -1.18 -6.85 3.94
N ALA A 461 -2.49 -7.05 4.13
CA ALA A 461 -3.43 -7.15 3.02
C ALA A 461 -3.91 -5.78 2.57
N ARG A 462 -3.84 -5.53 1.26
CA ARG A 462 -4.59 -4.39 0.68
C ARG A 462 -6.08 -4.67 0.83
N PRO A 463 -6.89 -3.69 1.30
CA PRO A 463 -8.34 -3.88 1.49
C PRO A 463 -9.05 -4.39 0.23
N GLU A 464 -8.66 -3.90 -0.94
CA GLU A 464 -9.22 -4.33 -2.23
C GLU A 464 -8.97 -5.81 -2.53
N THR A 465 -7.75 -6.30 -2.29
CA THR A 465 -7.36 -7.69 -2.52
C THR A 465 -8.12 -8.61 -1.56
N LEU A 466 -8.19 -8.23 -0.29
CA LEU A 466 -8.94 -8.95 0.72
C LEU A 466 -10.45 -8.99 0.40
N GLN A 467 -11.03 -7.87 -0.07
CA GLN A 467 -12.43 -7.79 -0.47
C GLN A 467 -12.72 -8.67 -1.69
N LYS A 468 -11.83 -8.68 -2.70
CA LYS A 468 -11.93 -9.58 -3.86
C LYS A 468 -11.92 -11.04 -3.43
N THR A 469 -10.97 -11.43 -2.57
CA THR A 469 -10.88 -12.79 -2.03
C THR A 469 -12.16 -13.18 -1.29
N LYS A 470 -12.67 -12.31 -0.40
CA LYS A 470 -13.95 -12.54 0.30
C LYS A 470 -15.12 -12.72 -0.67
N SER A 471 -15.21 -11.89 -1.70
CA SER A 471 -16.26 -11.97 -2.72
C SER A 471 -16.19 -13.28 -3.51
N VAL A 472 -14.99 -13.71 -3.90
CA VAL A 472 -14.80 -14.98 -4.61
C VAL A 472 -15.20 -16.14 -3.70
N LEU A 473 -14.70 -16.19 -2.47
CA LEU A 473 -15.02 -17.27 -1.54
C LEU A 473 -16.51 -17.35 -1.20
N HIS A 474 -17.19 -16.21 -1.07
CA HIS A 474 -18.63 -16.18 -0.85
C HIS A 474 -19.37 -16.85 -2.01
N LYS A 475 -19.05 -16.48 -3.26
CA LYS A 475 -19.65 -17.07 -4.47
C LYS A 475 -19.40 -18.58 -4.55
N LEU A 476 -18.16 -19.01 -4.31
CA LEU A 476 -17.80 -20.43 -4.32
C LEU A 476 -18.55 -21.22 -3.23
N LYS A 477 -18.65 -20.69 -2.02
CA LYS A 477 -19.38 -21.33 -0.92
C LYS A 477 -20.87 -21.42 -1.22
N GLN A 478 -21.46 -20.39 -1.82
CA GLN A 478 -22.86 -20.43 -2.24
C GLN A 478 -23.09 -21.53 -3.29
N GLN A 479 -22.23 -21.61 -4.31
CA GLN A 479 -22.30 -22.63 -5.35
C GLN A 479 -22.20 -24.06 -4.79
N ILE A 480 -21.33 -24.27 -3.80
CA ILE A 480 -21.21 -25.54 -3.08
C ILE A 480 -22.51 -25.90 -2.34
N VAL A 481 -23.13 -24.93 -1.66
CA VAL A 481 -24.41 -25.13 -0.95
C VAL A 481 -25.54 -25.47 -1.94
N GLU A 482 -25.50 -24.91 -3.15
CA GLU A 482 -26.43 -25.21 -4.24
C GLU A 482 -26.16 -26.58 -4.91
N GLY A 483 -25.14 -27.32 -4.46
CA GLY A 483 -24.79 -28.65 -4.98
C GLY A 483 -24.06 -28.62 -6.33
N THR A 484 -23.55 -27.46 -6.73
CA THR A 484 -22.79 -27.29 -7.97
C THR A 484 -21.29 -27.39 -7.67
N PRO A 485 -20.49 -28.20 -8.40
CA PRO A 485 -19.07 -28.34 -8.13
C PRO A 485 -18.31 -27.07 -8.50
N VAL A 486 -17.28 -26.73 -7.72
CA VAL A 486 -16.33 -25.65 -8.05
C VAL A 486 -15.34 -26.12 -9.10
N ILE A 487 -15.19 -25.38 -10.20
CA ILE A 487 -14.31 -25.72 -11.32
C ILE A 487 -13.19 -24.70 -11.44
N GLY A 488 -11.96 -25.15 -11.19
CA GLY A 488 -10.75 -24.41 -11.54
C GLY A 488 -10.18 -24.88 -12.88
N ALA A 489 -9.60 -23.98 -13.67
CA ALA A 489 -8.89 -24.32 -14.89
C ALA A 489 -7.49 -23.70 -14.94
N GLY A 490 -6.55 -24.37 -15.59
CA GLY A 490 -5.23 -23.85 -15.89
C GLY A 490 -5.14 -23.45 -17.36
N ALA A 491 -4.82 -22.18 -17.62
CA ALA A 491 -4.71 -21.62 -18.96
C ALA A 491 -3.26 -21.32 -19.35
N GLY A 492 -2.83 -21.86 -20.48
CA GLY A 492 -1.53 -21.64 -21.10
C GLY A 492 -1.48 -20.51 -22.13
N THR A 493 -2.65 -20.01 -22.56
CA THR A 493 -2.78 -18.96 -23.57
C THR A 493 -4.02 -18.10 -23.31
N GLY A 494 -4.07 -16.89 -23.88
CA GLY A 494 -5.25 -16.01 -23.79
C GLY A 494 -6.51 -16.63 -24.40
N ILE A 495 -6.40 -17.43 -25.47
CA ILE A 495 -7.57 -18.09 -26.07
C ILE A 495 -8.12 -19.20 -25.16
N SER A 496 -7.25 -19.97 -24.49
CA SER A 496 -7.69 -20.94 -23.47
C SER A 496 -8.49 -20.23 -22.39
N ALA A 497 -7.92 -19.20 -21.76
CA ALA A 497 -8.55 -18.47 -20.66
C ALA A 497 -9.90 -17.83 -21.06
N LYS A 498 -9.97 -17.24 -22.26
CA LYS A 498 -11.21 -16.62 -22.77
C LYS A 498 -12.35 -17.64 -22.93
N PHE A 499 -12.05 -18.84 -23.43
CA PHE A 499 -13.08 -19.86 -23.64
C PHE A 499 -13.37 -20.69 -22.39
N GLU A 500 -12.41 -20.80 -21.46
CA GLU A 500 -12.67 -21.30 -20.11
C GLU A 500 -13.67 -20.38 -19.38
N GLU A 501 -13.48 -19.05 -19.44
CA GLU A 501 -14.44 -18.08 -18.90
C GLU A 501 -15.82 -18.19 -19.59
N ALA A 502 -15.85 -18.28 -20.91
CA ALA A 502 -17.11 -18.46 -21.64
C ALA A 502 -17.81 -19.79 -21.30
N GLY A 503 -17.05 -20.80 -20.89
CA GLY A 503 -17.54 -22.10 -20.43
C GLY A 503 -18.04 -22.10 -18.98
N GLY A 504 -17.90 -20.99 -18.25
CA GLY A 504 -18.37 -20.85 -16.87
C GLY A 504 -17.40 -21.39 -15.82
N VAL A 505 -16.09 -21.36 -16.08
CA VAL A 505 -15.08 -21.69 -15.05
C VAL A 505 -15.16 -20.71 -13.87
N ASP A 506 -14.87 -21.19 -12.66
CA ASP A 506 -14.91 -20.37 -11.45
C ASP A 506 -13.58 -19.68 -11.14
N LEU A 507 -12.47 -20.34 -11.46
CA LEU A 507 -11.10 -19.87 -11.20
C LEU A 507 -10.19 -20.22 -12.37
N ILE A 508 -9.30 -19.30 -12.76
CA ILE A 508 -8.25 -19.56 -13.77
C ILE A 508 -6.89 -19.43 -13.09
N VAL A 509 -5.94 -20.34 -13.37
CA VAL A 509 -4.54 -20.20 -12.96
C VAL A 509 -3.60 -20.19 -14.16
N LEU A 510 -2.58 -19.33 -14.10
CA LEU A 510 -1.53 -19.22 -15.11
C LEU A 510 -0.21 -19.73 -14.58
N TYR A 511 0.43 -20.62 -15.34
CA TYR A 511 1.80 -21.06 -15.05
C TYR A 511 2.50 -21.61 -16.30
N ASN A 512 3.82 -21.70 -16.21
CA ASN A 512 4.71 -22.12 -17.30
C ASN A 512 4.35 -23.46 -17.94
N SER A 513 3.95 -24.47 -17.17
CA SER A 513 3.49 -25.76 -17.74
C SER A 513 2.26 -25.62 -18.62
N GLY A 514 1.35 -24.67 -18.38
CA GLY A 514 0.25 -24.38 -19.31
C GLY A 514 0.78 -23.92 -20.67
N ARG A 515 1.69 -22.94 -20.66
CA ARG A 515 2.34 -22.44 -21.87
C ARG A 515 3.08 -23.53 -22.64
N PHE A 516 3.84 -24.37 -21.93
CA PHE A 516 4.56 -25.49 -22.54
C PHE A 516 3.65 -26.56 -23.11
N ARG A 517 2.52 -26.87 -22.45
CA ARG A 517 1.51 -27.78 -23.01
C ARG A 517 0.92 -27.25 -24.31
N MET A 518 0.59 -25.97 -24.35
CA MET A 518 0.05 -25.33 -25.55
C MET A 518 1.11 -25.18 -26.65
N ALA A 519 2.40 -25.28 -26.31
CA ALA A 519 3.50 -25.45 -27.26
C ALA A 519 3.79 -26.92 -27.64
N GLY A 520 2.92 -27.86 -27.27
CA GLY A 520 3.06 -29.29 -27.59
C GLY A 520 4.17 -29.99 -26.82
N ARG A 521 4.39 -29.63 -25.54
CA ARG A 521 5.34 -30.29 -24.63
C ARG A 521 4.62 -30.88 -23.41
N GLY A 522 5.20 -31.90 -22.79
CA GLY A 522 4.63 -32.53 -21.61
C GLY A 522 4.62 -31.59 -20.39
N SER A 523 3.66 -31.78 -19.47
CA SER A 523 3.48 -30.93 -18.28
C SER A 523 4.74 -30.85 -17.40
N LEU A 524 5.56 -31.91 -17.36
CA LEU A 524 6.81 -31.94 -16.59
C LEU A 524 7.86 -30.94 -17.10
N ALA A 525 7.74 -30.44 -18.33
CA ALA A 525 8.66 -29.44 -18.85
C ALA A 525 8.71 -28.18 -17.97
N GLY A 526 7.62 -27.84 -17.26
CA GLY A 526 7.60 -26.69 -16.36
C GLY A 526 8.34 -26.90 -15.04
N LEU A 527 8.74 -28.13 -14.71
CA LEU A 527 9.55 -28.45 -13.53
C LEU A 527 11.06 -28.50 -13.83
N LEU A 528 11.43 -28.40 -15.11
CA LEU A 528 12.80 -28.54 -15.59
C LEU A 528 13.40 -27.17 -15.95
N PRO A 529 14.74 -27.05 -15.98
CA PRO A 529 15.43 -25.78 -16.22
C PRO A 529 15.39 -25.34 -17.70
N PHE A 530 14.22 -25.36 -18.31
CA PHE A 530 13.99 -24.89 -19.67
C PHE A 530 13.69 -23.39 -19.72
N ALA A 531 13.16 -22.83 -18.63
CA ALA A 531 12.93 -21.40 -18.48
C ALA A 531 12.66 -21.03 -17.01
N ASP A 532 12.77 -19.75 -16.69
CA ASP A 532 12.29 -19.18 -15.44
C ASP A 532 10.75 -19.20 -15.39
N ALA A 533 10.21 -20.01 -14.47
CA ALA A 533 8.78 -20.20 -14.31
C ALA A 533 8.06 -18.92 -13.85
N ASN A 534 8.67 -18.17 -12.92
CA ASN A 534 8.11 -16.95 -12.36
C ASN A 534 8.09 -15.83 -13.41
N ALA A 535 9.15 -15.70 -14.22
CA ALA A 535 9.20 -14.74 -15.32
C ALA A 535 8.15 -15.04 -16.40
N ILE A 536 7.95 -16.32 -16.75
CA ILE A 536 6.92 -16.71 -17.72
C ILE A 536 5.53 -16.30 -17.25
N VAL A 537 5.21 -16.45 -15.97
CA VAL A 537 3.89 -16.07 -15.42
C VAL A 537 3.64 -14.57 -15.59
N LEU A 538 4.66 -13.73 -15.35
CA LEU A 538 4.56 -12.28 -15.58
C LEU A 538 4.33 -11.96 -17.06
N GLU A 539 5.00 -12.68 -17.97
CA GLU A 539 4.80 -12.50 -19.41
C GLU A 539 3.39 -12.89 -19.84
N MET A 540 2.92 -14.06 -19.40
CA MET A 540 1.59 -14.60 -19.68
C MET A 540 0.46 -13.68 -19.15
N ALA A 541 0.71 -12.92 -18.09
CA ALA A 541 -0.26 -11.98 -17.55
C ALA A 541 -0.75 -10.98 -18.62
N ASN A 542 0.15 -10.52 -19.51
CA ASN A 542 -0.19 -9.59 -20.59
C ASN A 542 -1.07 -10.24 -21.67
N GLU A 543 -1.01 -11.56 -21.84
CA GLU A 543 -1.84 -12.29 -22.80
C GLU A 543 -3.23 -12.61 -22.25
N VAL A 544 -3.33 -12.85 -20.93
CA VAL A 544 -4.55 -13.39 -20.32
C VAL A 544 -5.39 -12.35 -19.58
N LEU A 545 -4.79 -11.52 -18.72
CA LEU A 545 -5.55 -10.55 -17.92
C LEU A 545 -6.38 -9.58 -18.78
N PRO A 546 -5.94 -9.13 -19.97
CA PRO A 546 -6.77 -8.27 -20.81
C PRO A 546 -8.01 -8.97 -21.41
N VAL A 547 -8.01 -10.30 -21.54
CA VAL A 547 -9.08 -11.03 -22.24
C VAL A 547 -10.10 -11.68 -21.30
N VAL A 548 -9.73 -11.94 -20.04
CA VAL A 548 -10.64 -12.43 -18.98
C VAL A 548 -11.31 -11.24 -18.29
N LYS A 549 -12.63 -11.27 -18.07
CA LYS A 549 -13.40 -10.09 -17.63
C LYS A 549 -14.02 -10.21 -16.25
N GLY A 550 -14.50 -11.40 -15.88
CA GLY A 550 -15.27 -11.63 -14.65
C GLY A 550 -14.75 -12.77 -13.78
N VAL A 551 -13.88 -13.63 -14.31
CA VAL A 551 -13.32 -14.75 -13.56
C VAL A 551 -12.00 -14.35 -12.88
N PRO A 552 -11.80 -14.69 -11.59
CA PRO A 552 -10.53 -14.44 -10.90
C PRO A 552 -9.38 -15.26 -11.53
N VAL A 553 -8.26 -14.57 -11.80
CA VAL A 553 -7.05 -15.17 -12.36
C VAL A 553 -5.95 -15.23 -11.30
N LEU A 554 -5.37 -16.41 -11.12
CA LEU A 554 -4.34 -16.71 -10.14
C LEU A 554 -2.99 -16.96 -10.83
N ALA A 555 -1.90 -16.64 -10.12
CA ALA A 555 -0.54 -16.90 -10.57
C ALA A 555 -0.01 -18.21 -9.97
N GLY A 556 0.53 -19.10 -10.79
CA GLY A 556 1.38 -20.18 -10.32
C GLY A 556 2.77 -19.63 -10.00
N VAL A 557 3.20 -19.83 -8.78
CA VAL A 557 4.46 -19.30 -8.24
C VAL A 557 5.43 -20.45 -7.95
N CYS A 558 6.62 -20.38 -8.53
CA CYS A 558 7.75 -21.23 -8.16
C CYS A 558 8.32 -20.74 -6.83
N ALA A 559 7.84 -21.29 -5.71
CA ALA A 559 8.21 -20.81 -4.39
C ALA A 559 9.67 -21.11 -4.00
N THR A 560 10.27 -22.14 -4.60
CA THR A 560 11.63 -22.60 -4.33
C THR A 560 12.69 -21.88 -5.18
N ASP A 561 12.30 -20.88 -5.97
CA ASP A 561 13.22 -20.10 -6.80
C ASP A 561 14.21 -19.29 -5.93
N PRO A 562 15.51 -19.67 -5.91
CA PRO A 562 16.48 -19.09 -4.98
C PRO A 562 16.86 -17.65 -5.33
N PHE A 563 16.47 -17.16 -6.52
CA PHE A 563 16.77 -15.82 -6.99
C PHE A 563 15.61 -14.84 -6.78
N ARG A 564 14.50 -15.29 -6.20
CA ARG A 564 13.32 -14.44 -5.96
C ARG A 564 13.15 -14.10 -4.49
N ARG A 565 13.05 -12.81 -4.22
CA ARG A 565 12.54 -12.30 -2.94
C ARG A 565 11.02 -12.44 -2.95
N MET A 566 10.51 -13.52 -2.35
CA MET A 566 9.11 -13.93 -2.51
C MET A 566 8.10 -12.84 -2.13
N GLU A 567 8.36 -12.08 -1.07
CA GLU A 567 7.49 -10.96 -0.66
C GLU A 567 7.37 -9.87 -1.75
N TYR A 568 8.48 -9.51 -2.38
CA TYR A 568 8.47 -8.52 -3.45
C TYR A 568 7.78 -9.06 -4.70
N PHE A 569 7.99 -10.35 -5.00
CA PHE A 569 7.35 -11.00 -6.13
C PHE A 569 5.82 -11.09 -5.94
N LEU A 570 5.34 -11.43 -4.74
CA LEU A 570 3.91 -11.39 -4.42
C LEU A 570 3.32 -9.98 -4.58
N LYS A 571 4.01 -8.93 -4.11
CA LYS A 571 3.59 -7.54 -4.34
C LYS A 571 3.53 -7.17 -5.82
N GLN A 572 4.48 -7.66 -6.62
CA GLN A 572 4.49 -7.48 -8.07
C GLN A 572 3.27 -8.15 -8.73
N LEU A 573 2.93 -9.40 -8.34
CA LEU A 573 1.75 -10.10 -8.84
C LEU A 573 0.46 -9.36 -8.47
N GLU A 574 0.40 -8.82 -7.26
CA GLU A 574 -0.72 -8.02 -6.75
C GLU A 574 -0.92 -6.72 -7.56
N ALA A 575 0.18 -6.07 -7.94
CA ALA A 575 0.17 -4.85 -8.74
C ALA A 575 -0.21 -5.10 -10.20
N ILE A 576 0.18 -6.25 -10.76
CA ILE A 576 -0.20 -6.68 -12.12
C ILE A 576 -1.70 -7.00 -12.21
N GLY A 577 -2.31 -7.43 -11.11
CA GLY A 577 -3.75 -7.65 -11.01
C GLY A 577 -4.18 -9.11 -10.84
N PHE A 578 -3.27 -10.00 -10.44
CA PHE A 578 -3.64 -11.35 -10.04
C PHE A 578 -4.48 -11.33 -8.76
N CYS A 579 -5.52 -12.16 -8.69
CA CYS A 579 -6.42 -12.27 -7.53
C CYS A 579 -5.93 -13.27 -6.48
N GLY A 580 -4.96 -14.13 -6.84
CA GLY A 580 -4.52 -15.22 -5.99
C GLY A 580 -3.26 -15.91 -6.50
N VAL A 581 -2.80 -16.90 -5.73
CA VAL A 581 -1.62 -17.70 -6.05
C VAL A 581 -1.83 -19.20 -5.83
N GLN A 582 -1.05 -19.98 -6.58
CA GLN A 582 -0.89 -21.43 -6.45
C GLN A 582 0.61 -21.77 -6.40
N ASN A 583 1.01 -22.77 -5.62
CA ASN A 583 2.38 -23.30 -5.61
C ASN A 583 2.65 -24.15 -6.87
N PHE A 584 3.00 -23.52 -7.98
CA PHE A 584 3.40 -24.24 -9.18
C PHE A 584 4.44 -23.44 -9.97
N PRO A 585 5.54 -24.06 -10.43
CA PRO A 585 5.96 -25.46 -10.25
C PRO A 585 6.14 -25.86 -8.78
N THR A 586 5.85 -27.13 -8.47
CA THR A 586 5.87 -27.67 -7.10
C THR A 586 6.81 -28.86 -6.98
N VAL A 587 7.57 -28.89 -5.89
CA VAL A 587 8.42 -30.03 -5.56
C VAL A 587 7.62 -31.27 -5.16
N GLY A 588 6.33 -31.10 -4.86
CA GLY A 588 5.34 -32.16 -4.66
C GLY A 588 5.30 -33.21 -5.77
N LEU A 589 5.75 -32.85 -6.98
CA LEU A 589 5.82 -33.75 -8.13
C LEU A 589 7.15 -34.52 -8.27
N PHE A 590 8.16 -34.22 -7.46
CA PHE A 590 9.39 -35.00 -7.38
C PHE A 590 9.28 -36.08 -6.30
N ASP A 591 9.92 -37.23 -6.52
CA ASP A 591 9.96 -38.35 -5.60
C ASP A 591 11.38 -38.91 -5.37
N GLY A 592 11.46 -39.93 -4.50
CA GLY A 592 12.68 -40.68 -4.22
C GLY A 592 13.85 -39.83 -3.70
N ASN A 593 15.06 -40.29 -4.02
CA ASN A 593 16.29 -39.60 -3.62
C ASN A 593 16.36 -38.17 -4.19
N PHE A 594 15.79 -37.90 -5.36
CA PHE A 594 15.85 -36.56 -5.95
C PHE A 594 15.04 -35.55 -5.12
N ARG A 595 13.81 -35.91 -4.72
CA ARG A 595 13.02 -35.08 -3.79
C ARG A 595 13.73 -34.87 -2.47
N GLN A 596 14.29 -35.94 -1.89
CA GLN A 596 15.03 -35.85 -0.64
C GLN A 596 16.20 -34.87 -0.73
N ASN A 597 16.99 -34.92 -1.80
CA ASN A 597 18.09 -33.97 -2.02
C ASN A 597 17.59 -32.52 -2.17
N LEU A 598 16.45 -32.28 -2.82
CA LEU A 598 15.86 -30.94 -2.91
C LEU A 598 15.48 -30.40 -1.52
N GLU A 599 14.84 -31.22 -0.69
CA GLU A 599 14.48 -30.85 0.69
C GLU A 599 15.74 -30.56 1.53
N GLU A 600 16.75 -31.43 1.47
CA GLU A 600 18.00 -31.31 2.24
C GLU A 600 18.86 -30.10 1.80
N THR A 601 18.70 -29.64 0.56
CA THR A 601 19.46 -28.50 0.01
C THR A 601 18.68 -27.19 0.01
N GLY A 602 17.55 -27.12 0.72
CA GLY A 602 16.80 -25.88 0.90
C GLY A 602 15.86 -25.50 -0.24
N MET A 603 15.53 -26.45 -1.14
CA MET A 603 14.49 -26.30 -2.17
C MET A 603 13.28 -27.18 -1.83
N GLY A 604 12.87 -27.14 -0.55
CA GLY A 604 11.85 -28.00 0.00
C GLY A 604 10.43 -27.48 -0.14
N TYR A 605 9.45 -28.36 0.07
CA TYR A 605 8.02 -28.01 0.00
C TYR A 605 7.59 -27.04 1.10
N ASN A 606 8.34 -26.97 2.21
CA ASN A 606 8.13 -25.96 3.24
C ASN A 606 8.21 -24.52 2.71
N LEU A 607 9.03 -24.25 1.68
CA LEU A 607 9.06 -22.93 1.04
C LEU A 607 7.76 -22.62 0.29
N GLU A 608 7.10 -23.63 -0.26
CA GLU A 608 5.77 -23.48 -0.86
C GLU A 608 4.71 -23.18 0.20
N VAL A 609 4.76 -23.86 1.35
CA VAL A 609 3.88 -23.58 2.50
C VAL A 609 4.09 -22.15 3.01
N GLU A 610 5.34 -21.70 3.12
CA GLU A 610 5.68 -20.35 3.54
C GLU A 610 5.19 -19.29 2.55
N MET A 611 5.35 -19.53 1.24
CA MET A 611 4.82 -18.65 0.20
C MET A 611 3.29 -18.52 0.31
N ILE A 612 2.58 -19.61 0.55
CA ILE A 612 1.12 -19.60 0.75
C ILE A 612 0.74 -18.81 2.01
N SER A 613 1.47 -18.99 3.13
CA SER A 613 1.22 -18.24 4.36
C SER A 613 1.41 -16.72 4.18
N ARG A 614 2.47 -16.33 3.46
CA ARG A 614 2.72 -14.93 3.11
C ARG A 614 1.62 -14.39 2.20
N ALA A 615 1.25 -15.11 1.15
CA ALA A 615 0.18 -14.69 0.24
C ALA A 615 -1.18 -14.56 0.95
N HIS A 616 -1.51 -15.48 1.85
CA HIS A 616 -2.70 -15.40 2.69
C HIS A 616 -2.68 -14.13 3.55
N SER A 617 -1.55 -13.84 4.20
CA SER A 617 -1.37 -12.64 5.03
C SER A 617 -1.52 -11.33 4.24
N MET A 618 -1.19 -11.36 2.94
CA MET A 618 -1.40 -10.26 1.98
C MET A 618 -2.83 -10.21 1.40
N GLY A 619 -3.72 -11.10 1.83
CA GLY A 619 -5.13 -11.13 1.41
C GLY A 619 -5.39 -11.81 0.06
N PHE A 620 -4.39 -12.43 -0.57
CA PHE A 620 -4.58 -13.19 -1.81
C PHE A 620 -5.50 -14.40 -1.60
N LEU A 621 -6.25 -14.76 -2.64
CA LEU A 621 -6.84 -16.09 -2.72
C LEU A 621 -5.72 -17.13 -2.86
N THR A 622 -5.74 -18.19 -2.07
CA THR A 622 -4.67 -19.20 -2.03
C THR A 622 -5.25 -20.57 -2.38
N THR A 623 -4.70 -21.21 -3.42
CA THR A 623 -5.20 -22.48 -3.96
C THR A 623 -4.11 -23.54 -4.16
N PRO A 624 -3.32 -23.89 -3.12
CA PRO A 624 -2.18 -24.78 -3.28
C PRO A 624 -2.56 -26.23 -3.63
N TYR A 625 -1.64 -26.90 -4.34
CA TYR A 625 -1.59 -28.34 -4.49
C TYR A 625 -0.99 -28.99 -3.26
N ALA A 626 -1.61 -30.08 -2.79
CA ALA A 626 -1.06 -31.00 -1.77
C ALA A 626 -1.13 -32.44 -2.29
N PHE A 627 -0.12 -33.25 -1.98
CA PHE A 627 0.04 -34.61 -2.51
C PHE A 627 -0.16 -35.69 -1.46
N ASN A 628 -0.17 -35.32 -0.17
CA ASN A 628 -0.39 -36.20 0.96
C ASN A 628 -1.06 -35.46 2.14
N PRO A 629 -1.55 -36.19 3.16
CA PRO A 629 -2.21 -35.59 4.33
C PRO A 629 -1.36 -34.57 5.10
N ASP A 630 -0.05 -34.78 5.22
CA ASP A 630 0.83 -33.89 5.99
C ASP A 630 0.99 -32.53 5.29
N GLU A 631 1.20 -32.55 3.98
CA GLU A 631 1.23 -31.34 3.14
C GLU A 631 -0.12 -30.60 3.17
N ALA A 632 -1.24 -31.34 3.17
CA ALA A 632 -2.58 -30.76 3.25
C ALA A 632 -2.81 -30.05 4.59
N ALA A 633 -2.43 -30.69 5.70
CA ALA A 633 -2.51 -30.09 7.02
C ALA A 633 -1.59 -28.86 7.14
N ALA A 634 -0.39 -28.91 6.54
CA ALA A 634 0.53 -27.78 6.52
C ALA A 634 -0.03 -26.58 5.73
N MET A 635 -0.58 -26.82 4.53
CA MET A 635 -1.22 -25.77 3.72
C MET A 635 -2.45 -25.18 4.41
N ALA A 636 -3.26 -26.01 5.08
CA ALA A 636 -4.40 -25.53 5.85
C ALA A 636 -3.97 -24.65 7.03
N LYS A 637 -2.91 -25.04 7.76
CA LYS A 637 -2.31 -24.21 8.84
C LYS A 637 -1.74 -22.90 8.32
N ALA A 638 -1.22 -22.88 7.09
CA ALA A 638 -0.74 -21.68 6.43
C ALA A 638 -1.85 -20.71 6.00
N GLY A 639 -3.13 -21.09 6.15
CA GLY A 639 -4.26 -20.25 5.73
C GLY A 639 -4.69 -20.47 4.28
N ALA A 640 -4.41 -21.62 3.68
CA ALA A 640 -4.95 -21.97 2.37
C ALA A 640 -6.49 -21.85 2.38
N HIS A 641 -7.04 -21.12 1.41
CA HIS A 641 -8.48 -21.00 1.24
C HIS A 641 -9.07 -22.21 0.51
N ILE A 642 -8.32 -22.74 -0.45
CA ILE A 642 -8.65 -23.92 -1.24
C ILE A 642 -7.45 -24.87 -1.24
N ILE A 643 -7.64 -26.15 -0.96
CA ILE A 643 -6.61 -27.17 -1.16
C ILE A 643 -6.97 -28.05 -2.35
N VAL A 644 -6.01 -28.26 -3.23
CA VAL A 644 -6.18 -29.12 -4.41
C VAL A 644 -5.43 -30.42 -4.18
N ALA A 645 -6.19 -31.50 -3.92
CA ALA A 645 -5.67 -32.84 -3.74
C ALA A 645 -5.14 -33.39 -5.07
N HIS A 646 -3.81 -33.44 -5.21
CA HIS A 646 -3.13 -33.68 -6.48
C HIS A 646 -2.66 -35.15 -6.60
N MET A 647 -3.25 -35.91 -7.53
CA MET A 647 -3.01 -37.36 -7.72
C MET A 647 -1.84 -37.70 -8.66
N GLY A 648 -1.05 -36.70 -9.04
CA GLY A 648 0.11 -36.83 -9.93
C GLY A 648 -0.22 -36.41 -11.36
N LEU A 649 0.65 -36.75 -12.31
CA LEU A 649 0.48 -36.34 -13.71
C LEU A 649 -0.75 -36.98 -14.36
N THR A 650 -1.49 -36.19 -15.14
CA THR A 650 -2.63 -36.68 -15.92
C THR A 650 -2.19 -37.70 -16.98
N THR A 651 -2.86 -38.84 -17.05
CA THR A 651 -2.47 -39.97 -17.92
C THR A 651 -3.00 -39.89 -19.35
N ALA A 652 -3.99 -39.05 -19.63
CA ALA A 652 -4.67 -38.98 -20.91
C ALA A 652 -3.96 -38.12 -21.99
N GLY A 653 -4.30 -38.38 -23.25
CA GLY A 653 -3.82 -37.67 -24.44
C GLY A 653 -2.50 -38.17 -25.01
N SER A 654 -2.02 -37.51 -26.06
CA SER A 654 -0.84 -37.93 -26.83
C SER A 654 0.49 -37.88 -26.06
N ILE A 655 0.57 -37.05 -25.01
CA ILE A 655 1.77 -36.80 -24.19
C ILE A 655 1.53 -37.01 -22.68
N GLY A 656 0.51 -37.79 -22.31
CA GLY A 656 0.17 -38.11 -20.91
C GLY A 656 1.13 -39.10 -20.24
N ALA A 657 1.14 -39.14 -18.91
CA ALA A 657 1.97 -40.07 -18.14
C ALA A 657 1.42 -41.51 -18.20
N LYS A 658 2.30 -42.53 -18.20
CA LYS A 658 1.91 -43.95 -18.22
C LYS A 658 1.77 -44.59 -16.84
N THR A 659 2.23 -43.90 -15.81
CA THR A 659 2.25 -44.35 -14.41
C THR A 659 1.23 -43.55 -13.61
N ALA A 660 0.14 -44.19 -13.18
CA ALA A 660 -0.80 -43.58 -12.25
C ALA A 660 -1.44 -44.61 -11.32
N VAL A 661 -1.95 -44.10 -10.21
CA VAL A 661 -2.88 -44.85 -9.35
C VAL A 661 -4.19 -45.13 -10.08
N THR A 662 -4.89 -46.17 -9.67
CA THR A 662 -6.25 -46.46 -10.16
C THR A 662 -7.23 -45.41 -9.66
N LEU A 663 -8.35 -45.24 -10.37
CA LEU A 663 -9.38 -44.27 -10.00
C LEU A 663 -9.97 -44.56 -8.60
N ASP A 664 -10.16 -45.83 -8.22
CA ASP A 664 -10.58 -46.22 -6.86
C ASP A 664 -9.55 -45.83 -5.79
N ASN A 665 -8.25 -46.02 -6.07
CA ASN A 665 -7.20 -45.60 -5.13
C ASN A 665 -7.11 -44.07 -5.02
N SER A 666 -7.44 -43.33 -6.09
CA SER A 666 -7.55 -41.88 -6.05
C SER A 666 -8.66 -41.42 -5.09
N VAL A 667 -9.79 -42.12 -5.00
CA VAL A 667 -10.85 -41.81 -4.02
C VAL A 667 -10.28 -41.82 -2.61
N ILE A 668 -9.56 -42.88 -2.24
CA ILE A 668 -8.98 -43.06 -0.90
C ILE A 668 -7.98 -41.94 -0.60
N ARG A 669 -7.09 -41.63 -1.55
CA ARG A 669 -6.05 -40.60 -1.37
C ARG A 669 -6.63 -39.19 -1.31
N VAL A 670 -7.57 -38.86 -2.18
CA VAL A 670 -8.26 -37.56 -2.16
C VAL A 670 -9.00 -37.39 -0.84
N GLN A 671 -9.71 -38.42 -0.36
CA GLN A 671 -10.40 -38.36 0.93
C GLN A 671 -9.41 -38.12 2.08
N ALA A 672 -8.28 -38.82 2.11
CA ALA A 672 -7.29 -38.66 3.18
C ALA A 672 -6.70 -37.24 3.23
N ILE A 673 -6.44 -36.63 2.06
CA ILE A 673 -5.99 -35.24 1.95
C ILE A 673 -7.09 -34.28 2.41
N ALA A 674 -8.33 -34.51 1.98
CA ALA A 674 -9.48 -33.70 2.38
C ALA A 674 -9.70 -33.74 3.90
N ASP A 675 -9.70 -34.93 4.49
CA ASP A 675 -9.89 -35.12 5.94
C ASP A 675 -8.81 -34.41 6.75
N ALA A 676 -7.55 -34.48 6.30
CA ALA A 676 -6.44 -33.79 6.96
C ALA A 676 -6.56 -32.26 6.89
N ALA A 677 -6.94 -31.72 5.74
CA ALA A 677 -7.20 -30.30 5.57
C ALA A 677 -8.37 -29.82 6.44
N LEU A 678 -9.50 -30.54 6.39
CA LEU A 678 -10.72 -30.23 7.12
C LEU A 678 -10.58 -30.39 8.63
N GLY A 679 -9.68 -31.28 9.07
CA GLY A 679 -9.30 -31.44 10.48
C GLY A 679 -8.58 -30.23 11.07
N ILE A 680 -7.93 -29.40 10.23
CA ILE A 680 -7.31 -28.13 10.63
C ILE A 680 -8.29 -26.97 10.47
N ASN A 681 -8.94 -26.87 9.31
CA ASN A 681 -9.89 -25.81 9.00
C ASN A 681 -11.19 -26.40 8.44
N PRO A 682 -12.27 -26.47 9.24
CA PRO A 682 -13.55 -27.01 8.79
C PRO A 682 -14.16 -26.25 7.62
N ASP A 683 -13.80 -24.98 7.38
CA ASP A 683 -14.39 -24.15 6.32
C ASP A 683 -13.59 -24.14 5.01
N ILE A 684 -12.52 -24.94 4.91
CA ILE A 684 -11.65 -24.99 3.73
C ILE A 684 -12.35 -25.67 2.55
N ILE A 685 -12.16 -25.11 1.35
CA ILE A 685 -12.65 -25.72 0.11
C ILE A 685 -11.61 -26.74 -0.35
N VAL A 686 -12.05 -27.90 -0.81
CA VAL A 686 -11.17 -28.98 -1.27
C VAL A 686 -11.56 -29.36 -2.68
N LEU A 687 -10.61 -29.36 -3.60
CA LEU A 687 -10.79 -29.80 -4.99
C LEU A 687 -9.88 -31.00 -5.27
N CYS A 688 -10.20 -31.79 -6.29
CA CYS A 688 -9.33 -32.88 -6.76
C CYS A 688 -8.68 -32.54 -8.11
N HIS A 689 -7.50 -33.11 -8.37
CA HIS A 689 -6.76 -32.92 -9.62
C HIS A 689 -5.85 -34.11 -9.93
N GLY A 690 -5.59 -34.35 -11.22
CA GLY A 690 -4.44 -35.13 -11.67
C GLY A 690 -4.63 -36.66 -11.67
N GLY A 691 -3.56 -37.37 -11.99
CA GLY A 691 -3.55 -38.83 -12.11
C GLY A 691 -4.59 -39.33 -13.12
N PRO A 692 -5.47 -40.28 -12.72
CA PRO A 692 -6.52 -40.79 -13.61
C PRO A 692 -7.73 -39.84 -13.75
N ILE A 693 -7.76 -38.70 -13.06
CA ILE A 693 -8.89 -37.76 -13.10
C ILE A 693 -8.73 -36.81 -14.31
N SER A 694 -8.98 -37.34 -15.51
CA SER A 694 -8.66 -36.67 -16.77
C SER A 694 -9.82 -35.92 -17.44
N GLY A 695 -11.05 -36.08 -16.98
CA GLY A 695 -12.22 -35.44 -17.55
C GLY A 695 -13.43 -35.41 -16.61
N PRO A 696 -14.58 -34.92 -17.10
CA PRO A 696 -15.78 -34.75 -16.28
C PRO A 696 -16.31 -36.05 -15.66
N GLN A 697 -16.21 -37.17 -16.37
CA GLN A 697 -16.69 -38.47 -15.89
C GLN A 697 -15.87 -38.97 -14.69
N GLU A 698 -14.55 -38.86 -14.76
CA GLU A 698 -13.68 -39.25 -13.64
C GLU A 698 -13.80 -38.27 -12.47
N ALA A 699 -13.94 -36.98 -12.74
CA ALA A 699 -14.20 -35.99 -11.70
C ALA A 699 -15.52 -36.30 -10.96
N GLU A 700 -16.61 -36.56 -11.69
CA GLU A 700 -17.90 -36.96 -11.12
C GLU A 700 -17.76 -38.26 -10.29
N PHE A 701 -16.99 -39.23 -10.79
CA PHE A 701 -16.74 -40.48 -10.07
C PHE A 701 -16.12 -40.25 -8.69
N ILE A 702 -15.12 -39.35 -8.60
CA ILE A 702 -14.46 -38.98 -7.34
C ILE A 702 -15.42 -38.22 -6.43
N LEU A 703 -16.10 -37.18 -6.95
CA LEU A 703 -17.00 -36.33 -6.16
C LEU A 703 -18.16 -37.11 -5.54
N LYS A 704 -18.70 -38.12 -6.24
CA LYS A 704 -19.76 -38.99 -5.70
C LYS A 704 -19.30 -39.98 -4.64
N ARG A 705 -17.99 -40.21 -4.51
CA ARG A 705 -17.40 -41.24 -3.62
C ARG A 705 -16.50 -40.65 -2.53
N THR A 706 -16.43 -39.33 -2.47
CA THR A 706 -15.72 -38.61 -1.43
C THR A 706 -16.69 -37.69 -0.71
N ASN A 707 -16.41 -37.43 0.56
CA ASN A 707 -17.18 -36.52 1.39
C ASN A 707 -16.43 -35.19 1.48
N ARG A 708 -17.15 -34.08 1.30
CA ARG A 708 -16.61 -32.71 1.45
C ARG A 708 -15.43 -32.42 0.53
N VAL A 709 -15.45 -33.04 -0.66
CA VAL A 709 -14.65 -32.63 -1.82
C VAL A 709 -15.62 -31.90 -2.74
N HIS A 710 -15.29 -30.64 -3.02
CA HIS A 710 -16.24 -29.64 -3.48
C HIS A 710 -16.17 -29.39 -4.99
N GLY A 711 -15.21 -30.01 -5.69
CA GLY A 711 -15.07 -29.81 -7.12
C GLY A 711 -13.75 -30.31 -7.69
N PHE A 712 -13.40 -29.79 -8.86
CA PHE A 712 -12.29 -30.27 -9.67
C PHE A 712 -11.44 -29.09 -10.16
N TYR A 713 -10.13 -29.25 -10.10
CA TYR A 713 -9.19 -28.32 -10.72
C TYR A 713 -8.61 -28.98 -11.95
N GLY A 714 -8.94 -28.52 -13.15
CA GLY A 714 -8.44 -29.05 -14.41
C GLY A 714 -7.26 -28.27 -14.96
N ALA A 715 -6.38 -28.94 -15.70
CA ALA A 715 -5.28 -28.30 -16.40
C ALA A 715 -5.22 -28.83 -17.84
N SER A 716 -4.46 -29.91 -18.08
CA SER A 716 -4.48 -30.59 -19.39
C SER A 716 -5.89 -30.97 -19.86
N SER A 717 -6.77 -31.32 -18.93
CA SER A 717 -8.15 -31.68 -19.17
C SER A 717 -9.04 -30.53 -19.66
N MET A 718 -8.66 -29.27 -19.39
CA MET A 718 -9.47 -28.08 -19.71
C MET A 718 -9.01 -27.41 -21.02
N GLU A 719 -7.71 -27.41 -21.30
CA GLU A 719 -7.17 -26.78 -22.51
C GLU A 719 -6.66 -27.80 -23.54
N ARG A 720 -5.67 -28.62 -23.16
CA ARG A 720 -4.85 -29.39 -24.09
C ARG A 720 -5.66 -30.47 -24.78
N LEU A 721 -6.35 -31.32 -24.01
CA LEU A 721 -7.09 -32.46 -24.58
C LEU A 721 -8.23 -32.00 -25.50
N PRO A 722 -9.05 -31.00 -25.13
CA PRO A 722 -10.06 -30.47 -26.05
C PRO A 722 -9.46 -29.88 -27.33
N VAL A 723 -8.36 -29.13 -27.24
CA VAL A 723 -7.69 -28.53 -28.41
C VAL A 723 -7.08 -29.58 -29.33
N GLU A 724 -6.41 -30.61 -28.78
CA GLU A 724 -5.88 -31.74 -29.55
C GLU A 724 -6.98 -32.40 -30.39
N GLN A 725 -8.15 -32.66 -29.78
CA GLN A 725 -9.27 -33.28 -30.47
C GLN A 725 -9.90 -32.37 -31.52
N ALA A 726 -10.13 -31.10 -31.18
CA ALA A 726 -10.79 -30.14 -32.07
C ALA A 726 -9.96 -29.89 -33.34
N ILE A 727 -8.67 -29.59 -33.20
CA ILE A 727 -7.79 -29.33 -34.34
C ILE A 727 -7.68 -30.58 -35.22
N THR A 728 -7.48 -31.76 -34.61
CA THR A 728 -7.35 -33.01 -35.36
C THR A 728 -8.62 -33.33 -36.15
N ASN A 729 -9.78 -33.25 -35.51
CA ASN A 729 -11.07 -33.53 -36.17
C ASN A 729 -11.35 -32.57 -37.31
N THR A 730 -11.12 -31.27 -37.12
CA THR A 730 -11.30 -30.27 -38.19
C THR A 730 -10.38 -30.57 -39.38
N MET A 731 -9.12 -30.94 -39.14
CA MET A 731 -8.22 -31.33 -40.23
C MET A 731 -8.70 -32.59 -40.95
N GLU A 732 -9.20 -33.59 -40.21
CA GLU A 732 -9.80 -34.79 -40.81
C GLU A 732 -11.01 -34.47 -41.68
N GLU A 733 -11.89 -33.57 -41.24
CA GLU A 733 -13.06 -33.12 -42.01
C GLU A 733 -12.64 -32.49 -43.33
N TYR A 734 -11.67 -31.57 -43.33
CA TYR A 734 -11.11 -31.00 -44.57
C TYR A 734 -10.51 -32.08 -45.48
N LYS A 735 -9.83 -33.08 -44.91
CA LYS A 735 -9.24 -34.19 -45.67
C LYS A 735 -10.28 -35.16 -46.22
N ARG A 736 -11.52 -35.17 -45.71
CA ARG A 736 -12.65 -35.97 -46.21
C ARG A 736 -13.40 -35.33 -47.39
N ILE A 737 -13.09 -34.08 -47.76
CA ILE A 737 -13.70 -33.42 -48.92
C ILE A 737 -13.33 -34.19 -50.20
N SER A 738 -14.34 -34.72 -50.91
CA SER A 738 -14.15 -35.31 -52.24
C SER A 738 -13.99 -34.21 -53.29
N ILE A 739 -12.91 -34.27 -54.07
CA ILE A 739 -12.68 -33.39 -55.25
C ILE A 739 -13.00 -34.15 -56.56
N LYS A 740 -13.73 -35.26 -56.45
CA LYS A 740 -14.27 -36.03 -57.58
C LYS A 740 -15.78 -35.96 -57.60
#